data_AF-A0A6V7GVS1-F1
#
_entry.id   AF-A0A6V7GVS1-F1
#
_cell.length_a   1.000
_cell.length_b   1.000
_cell.length_c   1.000
_cell.angle_alpha   90.00
_cell.angle_beta   90.00
_cell.angle_gamma   90.00
#
_symmetry.space_group_name_H-M   'P 1'
#
loop_
_entity.id
_entity.type
_entity.pdbx_description
1 polymer ?
#
loop_
_entity_poly.entity_id
_entity_poly.type
_entity_poly.pdbx_seq_one_letter_code
_entity_poly.pdbx_strand_id
1 'polypeptide(L)'
;IKIEKNFKNILSRQCHVEAKLQSISKVLPNVVVIRTEGEKFSNMIRHTNELAENVSAKVRQLDLARSRVYECQRRVNDILDLQLCSEGVAMALCNEDYEQGAAHVHRYLSMDQQLLERTAEDILMDHTNVSSSLITLQQAALQLRTVVTHKFDEAVKSEDLASVERFFKIFPLLGMHIEGLKKFCSYLCTKLQETAQKNLKAALEIKSNDKRASVIFSDTMTLLFEGIARIVEIHQPIIETYYGPGRLLMTISILQKECDRQVKKIIAEFMKHRCISKKVQIVNDYVRKPSSERADPKEFDLLLGEITIMHSRAELYIRFLKRRVKNDIEISVTNEAQYKDLINEFENMINNSDLAHGMQELLGAYLALERYFLEESVNKALGIDTLDQDQQTSSMVDDVFFIVQKCIRRSMSSWSIDGVCAVVNMACGILEGEFANRLRNRLRQGYPAGYLDLAQAYSALQTSIQHGRLQTSDTELARLMFLAYLNNTDVSIEYVETLCKSLSSEIDATFPNMQNKERGKIDSCLSGLKGVMSILRAVNDYGLEQLRVSAVKPRVTPWVDAFLSVDHHINEDDLLRYETEEPFVQTLIMNLEGLLQNFKGTLTTSNYDALIGLLTAEVTARLEKVVLKSTFNRAGGLILDKEIRSLASYLAAVTSWSVRDKFARLTQIATILSVEKIEELADYCGADAIAWRLTPAEVRRIASMRIDFRPEDVKRLKL
;
A
#
# COMPACT_ATOMS: atom_id res chain seq x y z
N ILE A 1 -83.47 -48.55 -51.28
CA ILE A 1 -82.98 -47.83 -50.07
C ILE A 1 -81.57 -47.23 -50.26
N LYS A 2 -80.53 -47.96 -50.70
CA LYS A 2 -79.14 -47.42 -50.82
C LYS A 2 -78.94 -46.44 -52.00
N ILE A 3 -79.65 -46.62 -53.10
CA ILE A 3 -79.53 -45.79 -54.32
C ILE A 3 -80.16 -44.39 -54.15
N GLU A 4 -81.35 -44.28 -53.56
CA GLU A 4 -82.00 -42.99 -53.30
C GLU A 4 -81.19 -42.08 -52.37
N LYS A 5 -80.52 -42.67 -51.38
CA LYS A 5 -79.69 -41.90 -50.43
C LYS A 5 -78.46 -41.29 -51.12
N ASN A 6 -77.87 -42.00 -52.08
CA ASN A 6 -76.79 -41.48 -52.91
C ASN A 6 -77.28 -40.41 -53.89
N PHE A 7 -78.46 -40.58 -54.50
CA PHE A 7 -79.00 -39.59 -55.43
C PHE A 7 -79.33 -38.26 -54.75
N LYS A 8 -79.92 -38.30 -53.55
CA LYS A 8 -80.14 -37.07 -52.73
C LYS A 8 -78.84 -36.38 -52.34
N ASN A 9 -77.77 -37.14 -52.07
CA ASN A 9 -76.44 -36.57 -51.78
C ASN A 9 -75.77 -35.94 -53.01
N ILE A 10 -76.01 -36.48 -54.20
CA ILE A 10 -75.49 -35.88 -55.45
C ILE A 10 -76.27 -34.62 -55.80
N LEU A 11 -77.60 -34.61 -55.63
CA LEU A 11 -78.44 -33.43 -55.85
C LEU A 11 -78.13 -32.29 -54.85
N SER A 12 -77.90 -32.61 -53.57
CA SER A 12 -77.49 -31.59 -52.59
C SER A 12 -76.10 -31.02 -52.91
N ARG A 13 -75.19 -31.85 -53.43
CA ARG A 13 -73.89 -31.38 -53.96
C ARG A 13 -74.05 -30.47 -55.17
N GLN A 14 -74.96 -30.76 -56.10
CA GLN A 14 -75.20 -29.92 -57.27
C GLN A 14 -75.74 -28.54 -56.85
N CYS A 15 -76.73 -28.48 -55.96
CA CYS A 15 -77.24 -27.20 -55.44
C CYS A 15 -76.16 -26.42 -54.68
N HIS A 16 -75.26 -27.10 -53.96
CA HIS A 16 -74.15 -26.44 -53.27
C HIS A 16 -73.10 -25.88 -54.24
N VAL A 17 -72.84 -26.58 -55.35
CA VAL A 17 -71.92 -26.12 -56.42
C VAL A 17 -72.51 -24.92 -57.15
N GLU A 18 -73.81 -24.93 -57.49
CA GLU A 18 -74.48 -23.78 -58.10
C GLU A 18 -74.50 -22.55 -57.18
N ALA A 19 -74.75 -22.74 -55.88
CA ALA A 19 -74.67 -21.65 -54.91
C ALA A 19 -73.26 -21.05 -54.82
N LYS A 20 -72.21 -21.88 -54.88
CA LYS A 20 -70.81 -21.41 -54.94
C LYS A 20 -70.50 -20.70 -56.26
N LEU A 21 -71.00 -21.19 -57.40
CA LEU A 21 -70.85 -20.55 -58.71
C LEU A 21 -71.54 -19.19 -58.76
N GLN A 22 -72.76 -19.06 -58.21
CA GLN A 22 -73.43 -17.76 -58.09
C GLN A 22 -72.67 -16.81 -57.17
N SER A 23 -72.14 -17.31 -56.04
CA SER A 23 -71.26 -16.54 -55.15
C SER A 23 -70.03 -16.01 -55.89
N ILE A 24 -69.36 -16.86 -56.67
CA ILE A 24 -68.20 -16.44 -57.49
C ILE A 24 -68.62 -15.43 -58.56
N SER A 25 -69.77 -15.61 -59.22
CA SER A 25 -70.26 -14.67 -60.22
C SER A 25 -70.60 -13.29 -59.64
N LYS A 26 -71.03 -13.23 -58.38
CA LYS A 26 -71.27 -11.96 -57.66
C LYS A 26 -69.97 -11.27 -57.24
N VAL A 27 -68.91 -12.01 -56.98
CA VAL A 27 -67.60 -11.48 -56.54
C VAL A 27 -66.74 -11.05 -57.74
N LEU A 28 -66.91 -11.70 -58.91
CA LEU A 28 -66.13 -11.43 -60.11
C LEU A 28 -66.12 -9.93 -60.54
N PRO A 29 -67.24 -9.19 -60.53
CA PRO A 29 -67.24 -7.76 -60.86
C PRO A 29 -66.40 -6.94 -59.87
N ASN A 30 -66.48 -7.26 -58.58
CA ASN A 30 -65.69 -6.57 -57.56
C ASN A 30 -64.19 -6.83 -57.74
N VAL A 31 -63.79 -8.04 -58.14
CA VAL A 31 -62.38 -8.36 -58.46
C VAL A 31 -61.90 -7.58 -59.69
N VAL A 32 -62.76 -7.38 -60.71
CA VAL A 32 -62.44 -6.55 -61.87
C VAL A 32 -62.29 -5.08 -61.47
N VAL A 33 -63.17 -4.57 -60.60
CA VAL A 33 -63.06 -3.19 -60.06
C VAL A 33 -61.77 -3.03 -59.25
N ILE A 34 -61.46 -3.94 -58.33
CA ILE A 34 -60.21 -3.93 -57.57
C ILE A 34 -58.99 -4.00 -58.49
N ARG A 35 -59.03 -4.82 -59.55
CA ARG A 35 -57.94 -4.89 -60.53
C ARG A 35 -57.76 -3.56 -61.26
N THR A 36 -58.85 -2.95 -61.72
CA THR A 36 -58.80 -1.66 -62.43
C THR A 36 -58.39 -0.50 -61.53
N GLU A 37 -58.81 -0.49 -60.25
CA GLU A 37 -58.30 0.46 -59.27
C GLU A 37 -56.84 0.20 -58.92
N GLY A 38 -56.43 -1.07 -58.82
CA GLY A 38 -55.03 -1.46 -58.63
C GLY A 38 -54.14 -1.03 -59.79
N GLU A 39 -54.61 -1.17 -61.04
CA GLU A 39 -53.93 -0.67 -62.23
C GLU A 39 -53.85 0.86 -62.24
N LYS A 40 -54.93 1.56 -61.86
CA LYS A 40 -54.91 3.02 -61.70
C LYS A 40 -53.92 3.48 -60.62
N PHE A 41 -53.89 2.80 -59.47
CA PHE A 41 -52.98 3.11 -58.38
C PHE A 41 -51.52 2.81 -58.75
N SER A 42 -51.27 1.69 -59.42
CA SER A 42 -49.95 1.36 -59.98
C SER A 42 -49.48 2.41 -60.99
N ASN A 43 -50.37 2.87 -61.88
CA ASN A 43 -50.07 3.95 -62.80
C ASN A 43 -49.80 5.27 -62.08
N MET A 44 -50.56 5.59 -61.03
CA MET A 44 -50.34 6.78 -60.21
C MET A 44 -48.98 6.72 -59.51
N ILE A 45 -48.63 5.61 -58.86
CA ILE A 45 -47.32 5.41 -58.23
C ILE A 45 -46.20 5.54 -59.25
N ARG A 46 -46.35 4.90 -60.43
CA ARG A 46 -45.36 5.01 -61.50
C ARG A 46 -45.15 6.46 -61.92
N HIS A 47 -46.24 7.21 -62.10
CA HIS A 47 -46.15 8.62 -62.47
C HIS A 47 -45.56 9.50 -61.35
N THR A 48 -45.89 9.21 -60.08
CA THR A 48 -45.27 9.88 -58.93
C THR A 48 -43.78 9.56 -58.84
N ASN A 49 -43.37 8.32 -59.12
CA ASN A 49 -41.97 7.91 -59.13
C ASN A 49 -41.19 8.59 -60.27
N GLU A 50 -41.75 8.64 -61.48
CA GLU A 50 -41.18 9.37 -62.62
C GLU A 50 -41.04 10.87 -62.29
N LEU A 51 -42.04 11.47 -61.67
CA LEU A 51 -41.98 12.86 -61.24
C LEU A 51 -40.91 13.08 -60.15
N ALA A 52 -40.84 12.20 -59.16
CA ALA A 52 -39.86 12.27 -58.07
C ALA A 52 -38.41 12.07 -58.57
N GLU A 53 -38.20 11.14 -59.51
CA GLU A 53 -36.92 10.96 -60.22
C GLU A 53 -36.52 12.24 -60.96
N ASN A 54 -37.44 12.82 -61.74
CA ASN A 54 -37.19 14.04 -62.50
C ASN A 54 -36.90 15.24 -61.59
N VAL A 55 -37.63 15.38 -60.48
CA VAL A 55 -37.38 16.43 -59.48
C VAL A 55 -36.03 16.21 -58.80
N SER A 56 -35.74 14.99 -58.35
CA SER A 56 -34.45 14.66 -57.72
C SER A 56 -33.28 14.88 -58.67
N ALA A 57 -33.42 14.54 -59.95
CA ALA A 57 -32.40 14.79 -60.97
C ALA A 57 -32.16 16.29 -61.16
N LYS A 58 -33.23 17.11 -61.23
CA LYS A 58 -33.09 18.57 -61.30
C LYS A 58 -32.48 19.17 -60.04
N VAL A 59 -32.85 18.68 -58.85
CA VAL A 59 -32.27 19.14 -57.58
C VAL A 59 -30.79 18.80 -57.51
N ARG A 60 -30.38 17.57 -57.88
CA ARG A 60 -28.96 17.19 -57.97
C ARG A 60 -28.19 18.06 -58.96
N GLN A 61 -28.77 18.37 -60.12
CA GLN A 61 -28.16 19.28 -61.09
C GLN A 61 -28.01 20.70 -60.52
N LEU A 62 -29.02 21.20 -59.81
CA LEU A 62 -28.99 22.50 -59.17
C LEU A 62 -27.95 22.54 -58.02
N ASP A 63 -27.89 21.50 -57.19
CA ASP A 63 -26.90 21.38 -56.11
C ASP A 63 -25.49 21.30 -56.67
N LEU A 64 -25.28 20.56 -57.76
CA LEU A 64 -23.99 20.46 -58.44
C LEU A 64 -23.59 21.82 -59.06
N ALA A 65 -24.54 22.54 -59.67
CA ALA A 65 -24.30 23.89 -60.16
C ALA A 65 -23.98 24.86 -59.01
N ARG A 66 -24.72 24.80 -57.90
CA ARG A 66 -24.50 25.61 -56.70
C ARG A 66 -23.15 25.31 -56.05
N SER A 67 -22.76 24.04 -55.94
CA SER A 67 -21.45 23.63 -55.44
C SER A 67 -20.33 24.20 -56.30
N ARG A 68 -20.45 24.09 -57.63
CA ARG A 68 -19.48 24.68 -58.58
C ARG A 68 -19.39 26.21 -58.49
N VAL A 69 -20.52 26.90 -58.33
CA VAL A 69 -20.54 28.36 -58.14
C VAL A 69 -19.86 28.73 -56.83
N TYR A 70 -20.12 28.00 -55.75
CA TYR A 70 -19.49 28.24 -54.46
C TYR A 70 -17.98 27.95 -54.50
N GLU A 71 -17.56 26.88 -55.16
CA GLU A 71 -16.15 26.59 -55.42
C GLU A 71 -15.49 27.69 -56.26
N CYS A 72 -16.15 28.18 -57.32
CA CYS A 72 -15.65 29.27 -58.13
C CYS A 72 -15.53 30.57 -57.32
N GLN A 73 -16.54 30.90 -56.51
CA GLN A 73 -16.50 32.07 -55.63
C GLN A 73 -15.34 31.97 -54.62
N ARG A 74 -15.14 30.80 -54.02
CA ARG A 74 -13.97 30.56 -53.14
C ARG A 74 -12.66 30.74 -53.89
N ARG A 75 -12.51 30.17 -55.09
CA ARG A 75 -11.31 30.34 -55.93
C ARG A 75 -11.03 31.80 -56.25
N VAL A 76 -12.05 32.58 -56.62
CA VAL A 76 -11.88 34.01 -56.92
C VAL A 76 -11.44 34.78 -55.67
N ASN A 77 -12.04 34.49 -54.52
CA ASN A 77 -11.62 35.08 -53.24
C ASN A 77 -10.19 34.69 -52.87
N ASP A 78 -9.79 33.42 -53.07
CA ASP A 78 -8.44 32.93 -52.80
C ASP A 78 -7.41 33.62 -53.71
N ILE A 79 -7.72 33.86 -54.99
CA ILE A 79 -6.86 34.60 -55.94
C ILE A 79 -6.73 36.08 -55.54
N LEU A 80 -7.83 36.73 -55.17
CA LEU A 80 -7.82 38.13 -54.70
C LEU A 80 -6.99 38.25 -53.42
N ASP A 81 -7.20 37.35 -52.47
CA ASP A 81 -6.42 37.31 -51.24
C ASP A 81 -4.94 37.01 -51.52
N LEU A 82 -4.61 36.20 -52.52
CA LEU A 82 -3.23 35.91 -52.91
C LEU A 82 -2.52 37.17 -53.45
N GLN A 83 -3.21 37.96 -54.28
CA GLN A 83 -2.67 39.24 -54.75
C GLN A 83 -2.44 40.21 -53.58
N LEU A 84 -3.44 40.36 -52.69
CA LEU A 84 -3.33 41.20 -51.49
C LEU A 84 -2.22 40.73 -50.55
N CYS A 85 -2.03 39.43 -50.38
CA CYS A 85 -0.92 38.90 -49.59
C CYS A 85 0.42 39.18 -50.27
N SER A 86 0.53 39.05 -51.59
CA SER A 86 1.80 39.32 -52.30
C SER A 86 2.23 40.79 -52.20
N GLU A 87 1.29 41.72 -52.37
CA GLU A 87 1.54 43.16 -52.21
C GLU A 87 1.77 43.52 -50.74
N GLY A 88 0.96 42.97 -49.83
CA GLY A 88 1.06 43.22 -48.39
C GLY A 88 2.37 42.75 -47.79
N VAL A 89 2.87 41.56 -48.16
CA VAL A 89 4.17 41.06 -47.69
C VAL A 89 5.32 41.91 -48.23
N ALA A 90 5.27 42.33 -49.50
CA ALA A 90 6.30 43.19 -50.08
C ALA A 90 6.35 44.57 -49.40
N MET A 91 5.20 45.18 -49.11
CA MET A 91 5.15 46.44 -48.35
C MET A 91 5.59 46.28 -46.90
N ALA A 92 5.19 45.19 -46.24
CA ALA A 92 5.56 44.90 -44.86
C ALA A 92 7.07 44.70 -44.69
N LEU A 93 7.72 44.03 -45.65
CA LEU A 93 9.18 43.88 -45.67
C LEU A 93 9.90 45.22 -45.87
N CYS A 94 9.38 46.12 -46.73
CA CYS A 94 9.94 47.45 -46.93
C CYS A 94 9.79 48.35 -45.69
N ASN A 95 8.71 48.19 -44.93
CA ASN A 95 8.42 48.98 -43.73
C ASN A 95 8.99 48.36 -42.43
N GLU A 96 9.70 47.24 -42.53
CA GLU A 96 10.19 46.44 -41.39
C GLU A 96 9.09 46.01 -40.40
N ASP A 97 7.82 45.96 -40.85
CA ASP A 97 6.69 45.48 -40.05
C ASP A 97 6.49 43.97 -40.23
N TYR A 98 7.27 43.19 -39.48
CA TYR A 98 7.28 41.74 -39.58
C TYR A 98 5.98 41.07 -39.10
N GLU A 99 5.17 41.73 -38.28
CA GLU A 99 3.90 41.18 -37.75
C GLU A 99 2.83 41.15 -38.84
N GLN A 100 2.67 42.27 -39.55
CA GLN A 100 1.76 42.33 -40.69
C GLN A 100 2.22 41.40 -41.82
N GLY A 101 3.52 41.38 -42.10
CA GLY A 101 4.10 40.45 -43.08
C GLY A 101 3.81 38.99 -42.72
N ALA A 102 3.94 38.61 -41.45
CA ALA A 102 3.65 37.26 -41.00
C ALA A 102 2.15 36.93 -41.02
N ALA A 103 1.27 37.90 -40.75
CA ALA A 103 -0.17 37.70 -40.88
C ALA A 103 -0.59 37.40 -42.33
N HIS A 104 -0.01 38.12 -43.30
CA HIS A 104 -0.23 37.84 -44.73
C HIS A 104 0.35 36.48 -45.16
N VAL A 105 1.54 36.12 -44.67
CA VAL A 105 2.12 34.79 -44.92
C VAL A 105 1.28 33.67 -44.26
N HIS A 106 0.76 33.88 -43.06
CA HIS A 106 -0.12 32.92 -42.39
C HIS A 106 -1.40 32.68 -43.20
N ARG A 107 -2.02 33.77 -43.70
CA ARG A 107 -3.21 33.67 -44.56
C ARG A 107 -2.89 32.87 -45.82
N TYR A 108 -1.75 33.12 -46.45
CA TYR A 108 -1.27 32.32 -47.58
C TYR A 108 -1.08 30.83 -47.23
N LEU A 109 -0.42 30.52 -46.11
CA LEU A 109 -0.19 29.12 -45.67
C LEU A 109 -1.48 28.38 -45.29
N SER A 110 -2.53 29.12 -44.92
CA SER A 110 -3.86 28.56 -44.64
C SER A 110 -4.69 28.26 -45.89
N MET A 111 -4.25 28.72 -47.07
CA MET A 111 -4.89 28.40 -48.36
C MET A 111 -4.45 27.03 -48.86
N ASP A 112 -5.31 26.39 -49.66
CA ASP A 112 -5.00 25.10 -50.28
C ASP A 112 -4.01 25.29 -51.44
N GLN A 113 -2.73 25.02 -51.15
CA GLN A 113 -1.63 25.18 -52.10
C GLN A 113 -1.81 24.32 -53.36
N GLN A 114 -2.40 23.12 -53.26
CA GLN A 114 -2.62 22.25 -54.42
C GLN A 114 -3.72 22.80 -55.34
N LEU A 115 -4.71 23.48 -54.75
CA LEU A 115 -5.80 24.09 -55.49
C LEU A 115 -5.34 25.38 -56.19
N LEU A 116 -4.45 26.14 -55.56
CA LEU A 116 -3.81 27.33 -56.15
C LEU A 116 -2.88 26.96 -57.31
N GLU A 117 -2.06 25.91 -57.16
CA GLU A 117 -1.18 25.43 -58.22
C GLU A 117 -1.98 24.94 -59.44
N ARG A 118 -3.05 24.17 -59.22
CA ARG A 118 -3.97 23.74 -60.31
C ARG A 118 -4.69 24.92 -60.97
N THR A 119 -5.08 25.92 -60.20
CA THR A 119 -5.76 27.10 -60.74
C THR A 119 -4.79 27.97 -61.56
N ALA A 120 -3.51 27.99 -61.21
CA ALA A 120 -2.47 28.63 -62.01
C ALA A 120 -2.18 27.86 -63.32
N GLU A 121 -2.36 26.54 -63.35
CA GLU A 121 -2.25 25.70 -64.56
C GLU A 121 -3.47 25.83 -65.49
N ASP A 122 -4.69 25.94 -64.95
CA ASP A 122 -5.93 26.03 -65.73
C ASP A 122 -6.11 27.38 -66.46
N ILE A 123 -5.51 28.47 -65.96
CA ILE A 123 -5.61 29.83 -66.53
C ILE A 123 -4.47 30.04 -67.55
N LEU A 124 -4.58 29.40 -68.72
CA LEU A 124 -3.62 29.43 -69.83
C LEU A 124 -3.48 30.80 -70.56
N MET A 125 -4.14 31.87 -70.10
CA MET A 125 -4.22 33.16 -70.82
C MET A 125 -3.49 34.33 -70.14
N ASP A 126 -3.17 34.25 -68.83
CA ASP A 126 -2.49 35.32 -68.07
C ASP A 126 -1.33 34.75 -67.22
N HIS A 127 -0.38 34.11 -67.90
CA HIS A 127 0.74 33.38 -67.29
C HIS A 127 1.71 34.21 -66.42
N THR A 128 1.58 35.53 -66.34
CA THR A 128 2.59 36.38 -65.68
C THR A 128 2.24 36.81 -64.27
N ASN A 129 0.97 36.89 -63.87
CA ASN A 129 0.63 37.54 -62.60
C ASN A 129 0.44 36.56 -61.43
N VAL A 130 -0.29 35.46 -61.63
CA VAL A 130 -0.61 34.55 -60.52
C VAL A 130 0.57 33.65 -60.14
N SER A 131 1.27 33.11 -61.14
CA SER A 131 2.47 32.28 -60.97
C SER A 131 3.65 33.08 -60.40
N SER A 132 3.83 34.34 -60.84
CA SER A 132 4.87 35.21 -60.30
C SER A 132 4.54 35.68 -58.87
N SER A 133 3.27 36.00 -58.56
CA SER A 133 2.84 36.31 -57.19
C SER A 133 3.07 35.13 -56.23
N LEU A 134 2.86 33.88 -56.69
CA LEU A 134 3.17 32.67 -55.92
C LEU A 134 4.67 32.52 -55.64
N ILE A 135 5.52 32.66 -56.67
CA ILE A 135 6.98 32.57 -56.50
C ILE A 135 7.50 33.70 -55.61
N THR A 136 6.97 34.92 -55.79
CA THR A 136 7.33 36.09 -55.00
C THR A 136 6.91 35.91 -53.54
N LEU A 137 5.72 35.36 -53.28
CA LEU A 137 5.27 35.03 -51.93
C LEU A 137 6.11 33.94 -51.26
N GLN A 138 6.49 32.89 -51.99
CA GLN A 138 7.38 31.85 -51.47
C GLN A 138 8.77 32.41 -51.13
N GLN A 139 9.33 33.25 -52.00
CA GLN A 139 10.61 33.93 -51.75
C GLN A 139 10.51 34.91 -50.58
N ALA A 140 9.45 35.72 -50.52
CA ALA A 140 9.22 36.67 -49.43
C ALA A 140 8.96 35.96 -48.10
N ALA A 141 8.23 34.84 -48.10
CA ALA A 141 8.05 34.01 -46.91
C ALA A 141 9.38 33.40 -46.44
N LEU A 142 10.23 32.91 -47.34
CA LEU A 142 11.56 32.40 -46.99
C LEU A 142 12.45 33.52 -46.42
N GLN A 143 12.48 34.69 -47.07
CA GLN A 143 13.20 35.85 -46.59
C GLN A 143 12.71 36.28 -45.20
N LEU A 144 11.39 36.39 -45.01
CA LEU A 144 10.79 36.74 -43.73
C LEU A 144 11.15 35.72 -42.63
N ARG A 145 11.13 34.42 -42.94
CA ARG A 145 11.60 33.37 -42.03
C ARG A 145 13.06 33.59 -41.62
N THR A 146 13.96 33.84 -42.57
CA THR A 146 15.38 34.09 -42.28
C THR A 146 15.60 35.36 -41.45
N VAL A 147 14.93 36.46 -41.80
CA VAL A 147 15.06 37.73 -41.07
C VAL A 147 14.52 37.60 -39.65
N VAL A 148 13.35 36.98 -39.45
CA VAL A 148 12.77 36.75 -38.12
C VAL A 148 13.68 35.84 -37.29
N THR A 149 14.24 34.77 -37.87
CA THR A 149 15.19 33.92 -37.14
C THR A 149 16.46 34.66 -36.72
N HIS A 150 17.01 35.52 -37.58
CA HIS A 150 18.19 36.32 -37.26
C HIS A 150 17.89 37.39 -36.21
N LYS A 151 16.76 38.09 -36.34
CA LYS A 151 16.32 39.12 -35.38
C LYS A 151 15.97 38.53 -34.02
N PHE A 152 15.43 37.32 -33.98
CA PHE A 152 15.25 36.57 -32.74
C PHE A 152 16.60 36.26 -32.07
N ASP A 153 17.58 35.76 -32.83
CA ASP A 153 18.92 35.45 -32.28
C ASP A 153 19.65 36.72 -31.81
N GLU A 154 19.44 37.86 -32.48
CA GLU A 154 19.93 39.18 -32.08
C GLU A 154 19.28 39.65 -30.76
N ALA A 155 17.96 39.51 -30.63
CA ALA A 155 17.21 39.83 -29.41
C ALA A 155 17.61 38.95 -28.22
N VAL A 156 17.91 37.67 -28.47
CA VAL A 156 18.44 36.75 -27.46
C VAL A 156 19.81 37.22 -26.95
N LYS A 157 20.69 37.72 -27.84
CA LYS A 157 22.01 38.24 -27.47
C LYS A 157 21.95 39.55 -26.70
N SER A 158 20.98 40.42 -27.00
CA SER A 158 20.77 41.69 -26.30
C SER A 158 19.97 41.56 -25.00
N GLU A 159 19.50 40.35 -24.66
CA GLU A 159 18.66 40.04 -23.50
C GLU A 159 17.33 40.82 -23.43
N ASP A 160 16.79 41.24 -24.59
CA ASP A 160 15.53 41.96 -24.65
C ASP A 160 14.32 41.00 -24.60
N LEU A 161 13.74 40.85 -23.41
CA LEU A 161 12.56 40.01 -23.15
C LEU A 161 11.36 40.37 -24.03
N ALA A 162 11.11 41.66 -24.26
CA ALA A 162 9.94 42.10 -25.01
C ALA A 162 10.06 41.72 -26.49
N SER A 163 11.24 41.90 -27.07
CA SER A 163 11.52 41.51 -28.45
C SER A 163 11.51 39.99 -28.63
N VAL A 164 12.06 39.23 -27.68
CA VAL A 164 12.02 37.75 -27.72
C VAL A 164 10.58 37.23 -27.72
N GLU A 165 9.71 37.75 -26.84
CA GLU A 165 8.28 37.37 -26.84
C GLU A 165 7.55 37.81 -28.10
N ARG A 166 7.86 39.01 -28.62
CA ARG A 166 7.28 39.53 -29.86
C ARG A 166 7.58 38.60 -31.04
N PHE A 167 8.87 38.31 -31.27
CA PHE A 167 9.27 37.41 -32.36
C PHE A 167 8.80 35.97 -32.12
N PHE A 168 8.73 35.51 -30.86
CA PHE A 168 8.19 34.19 -30.53
C PHE A 168 6.73 34.00 -30.98
N LYS A 169 5.90 35.05 -30.93
CA LYS A 169 4.51 35.02 -31.43
C LYS A 169 4.41 34.98 -32.96
N ILE A 170 5.48 35.35 -33.66
CA ILE A 170 5.52 35.41 -35.13
C ILE A 170 5.86 34.05 -35.75
N PHE A 171 6.67 33.21 -35.09
CA PHE A 171 7.04 31.88 -35.60
C PHE A 171 5.85 30.98 -36.01
N PRO A 172 4.77 30.88 -35.23
CA PRO A 172 3.56 30.13 -35.61
C PRO A 172 2.93 30.64 -36.90
N LEU A 173 2.86 31.96 -37.07
CA LEU A 173 2.26 32.60 -38.24
C LEU A 173 3.02 32.24 -39.54
N LEU A 174 4.32 31.97 -39.42
CA LEU A 174 5.18 31.57 -40.54
C LEU A 174 5.18 30.04 -40.78
N GLY A 175 4.37 29.26 -40.06
CA GLY A 175 4.37 27.80 -40.11
C GLY A 175 5.59 27.14 -39.45
N MET A 176 6.39 27.91 -38.70
CA MET A 176 7.63 27.45 -38.05
C MET A 176 7.42 27.10 -36.58
N HIS A 177 6.35 26.37 -36.25
CA HIS A 177 5.97 26.05 -34.87
C HIS A 177 7.09 25.31 -34.11
N ILE A 178 7.70 24.29 -34.74
CA ILE A 178 8.70 23.43 -34.10
C ILE A 178 10.01 24.19 -33.88
N GLU A 179 10.42 24.99 -34.86
CA GLU A 179 11.68 25.72 -34.82
C GLU A 179 11.63 26.88 -33.82
N GLY A 180 10.51 27.63 -33.78
CA GLY A 180 10.28 28.68 -32.80
C GLY A 180 10.31 28.15 -31.37
N LEU A 181 9.64 27.02 -31.10
CA LEU A 181 9.67 26.36 -29.79
C LEU A 181 11.09 25.92 -29.42
N LYS A 182 11.85 25.31 -30.35
CA LYS A 182 13.23 24.88 -30.07
C LYS A 182 14.13 26.06 -29.73
N LYS A 183 14.09 27.15 -30.51
CA LYS A 183 14.92 28.33 -30.26
C LYS A 183 14.56 29.01 -28.95
N PHE A 184 13.27 29.17 -28.68
CA PHE A 184 12.80 29.76 -27.43
C PHE A 184 13.15 28.89 -26.22
N CYS A 185 12.97 27.57 -26.30
CA CYS A 185 13.39 26.68 -25.23
C CYS A 185 14.91 26.70 -25.02
N SER A 186 15.72 26.83 -26.08
CA SER A 186 17.18 26.97 -25.96
C SER A 186 17.58 28.26 -25.23
N TYR A 187 16.88 29.37 -25.49
CA TYR A 187 17.06 30.62 -24.75
C TYR A 187 16.73 30.44 -23.26
N LEU A 188 15.57 29.85 -22.95
CA LEU A 188 15.15 29.56 -21.58
C LEU A 188 16.14 28.63 -20.85
N CYS A 189 16.66 27.61 -21.55
CA CYS A 189 17.69 26.71 -21.01
C CYS A 189 18.98 27.47 -20.63
N THR A 190 19.38 28.46 -21.43
CA THR A 190 20.57 29.28 -21.15
C THR A 190 20.38 30.13 -19.89
N LYS A 191 19.21 30.79 -19.77
CA LYS A 191 18.86 31.56 -18.56
C LYS A 191 18.74 30.68 -17.32
N LEU A 192 18.16 29.49 -17.46
CA LEU A 192 18.08 28.50 -16.39
C LEU A 192 19.47 28.04 -15.95
N GLN A 193 20.36 27.75 -16.90
CA GLN A 193 21.74 27.37 -16.63
C GLN A 193 22.49 28.44 -15.83
N GLU A 194 22.40 29.71 -16.23
CA GLU A 194 23.07 30.81 -15.50
C GLU A 194 22.56 30.94 -14.07
N THR A 195 21.24 30.85 -13.88
CA THR A 195 20.60 30.93 -12.57
C THR A 195 20.99 29.75 -11.69
N ALA A 196 20.97 28.53 -12.24
CA ALA A 196 21.37 27.31 -11.55
C ALA A 196 22.85 27.35 -11.12
N GLN A 197 23.74 27.84 -12.00
CA GLN A 197 25.16 27.99 -11.69
C GLN A 197 25.41 29.04 -10.60
N LYS A 198 24.70 30.17 -10.62
CA LYS A 198 24.78 31.19 -9.56
C LYS A 198 24.35 30.61 -8.21
N ASN A 199 23.22 29.88 -8.19
CA ASN A 199 22.71 29.24 -6.97
C ASN A 199 23.67 28.17 -6.46
N LEU A 200 24.27 27.36 -7.34
CA LEU A 200 25.26 26.35 -6.97
C LEU A 200 26.54 26.97 -6.38
N LYS A 201 27.02 28.09 -6.95
CA LYS A 201 28.17 28.81 -6.38
C LYS A 201 27.86 29.37 -5.00
N ALA A 202 26.70 30.00 -4.83
CA ALA A 202 26.25 30.50 -3.54
C ALA A 202 26.14 29.37 -2.49
N ALA A 203 25.67 28.19 -2.90
CA ALA A 203 25.60 27.01 -2.05
C ALA A 203 26.99 26.53 -1.56
N LEU A 204 28.01 26.59 -2.42
CA LEU A 204 29.38 26.20 -2.09
C LEU A 204 30.11 27.20 -1.18
N GLU A 205 29.69 28.47 -1.17
CA GLU A 205 30.29 29.53 -0.35
C GLU A 205 29.79 29.50 1.12
N ILE A 206 28.72 28.77 1.41
CA ILE A 206 28.16 28.64 2.76
C ILE A 206 29.07 27.75 3.61
N LYS A 207 29.50 28.27 4.77
CA LYS A 207 30.37 27.55 5.71
C LYS A 207 29.63 26.39 6.39
N SER A 208 30.36 25.31 6.67
CA SER A 208 29.88 24.06 7.30
C SER A 208 29.30 24.20 8.72
N ASN A 209 29.41 25.37 9.37
CA ASN A 209 28.89 25.63 10.72
C ASN A 209 27.47 26.22 10.76
N ASP A 210 26.84 26.48 9.61
CA ASP A 210 25.46 26.98 9.59
C ASP A 210 24.46 25.84 9.86
N LYS A 211 23.36 26.11 10.58
CA LYS A 211 22.29 25.12 10.80
C LYS A 211 21.63 24.67 9.50
N ARG A 212 21.67 25.53 8.47
CA ARG A 212 21.21 25.19 7.11
C ARG A 212 22.20 24.34 6.34
N ALA A 213 23.42 24.14 6.85
CA ALA A 213 24.45 23.38 6.16
C ALA A 213 24.00 21.97 5.80
N SER A 214 23.09 21.35 6.56
CA SER A 214 22.54 20.01 6.31
C SER A 214 21.47 19.94 5.21
N VAL A 215 21.07 21.06 4.60
CA VAL A 215 19.97 21.12 3.62
C VAL A 215 20.36 21.90 2.35
N ILE A 216 21.63 22.34 2.25
CA ILE A 216 22.10 23.24 1.18
C ILE A 216 21.85 22.65 -0.22
N PHE A 217 22.16 21.39 -0.43
CA PHE A 217 22.07 20.79 -1.76
C PHE A 217 20.61 20.48 -2.13
N SER A 218 19.78 20.09 -1.15
CA SER A 218 18.33 19.98 -1.33
C SER A 218 17.65 21.33 -1.64
N ASP A 219 18.08 22.42 -1.00
CA ASP A 219 17.56 23.76 -1.28
C ASP A 219 17.97 24.22 -2.69
N THR A 220 19.21 23.93 -3.10
CA THR A 220 19.69 24.23 -4.45
C THR A 220 18.89 23.48 -5.53
N MET A 221 18.58 22.19 -5.30
CA MET A 221 17.68 21.44 -6.17
C MET A 221 16.26 22.03 -6.18
N THR A 222 15.75 22.45 -5.02
CA THR A 222 14.42 23.07 -4.91
C THR A 222 14.36 24.36 -5.74
N LEU A 223 15.36 25.23 -5.64
CA LEU A 223 15.45 26.45 -6.45
C LEU A 223 15.50 26.17 -7.95
N LEU A 224 16.17 25.09 -8.37
CA LEU A 224 16.18 24.66 -9.77
C LEU A 224 14.77 24.24 -10.23
N PHE A 225 14.10 23.38 -9.45
CA PHE A 225 12.76 22.89 -9.80
C PHE A 225 11.71 24.01 -9.78
N GLU A 226 11.75 24.91 -8.78
CA GLU A 226 10.89 26.09 -8.72
C GLU A 226 11.16 27.05 -9.89
N GLY A 227 12.43 27.22 -10.27
CA GLY A 227 12.80 28.00 -11.45
C GLY A 227 12.16 27.44 -12.73
N ILE A 228 12.23 26.13 -12.93
CA ILE A 228 11.60 25.47 -14.09
C ILE A 228 10.07 25.58 -14.01
N ALA A 229 9.48 25.32 -12.84
CA ALA A 229 8.04 25.43 -12.66
C ALA A 229 7.53 26.83 -12.99
N ARG A 230 8.24 27.87 -12.54
CA ARG A 230 7.91 29.27 -12.85
C ARG A 230 8.03 29.58 -14.34
N ILE A 231 9.07 29.08 -15.02
CA ILE A 231 9.24 29.22 -16.48
C ILE A 231 8.05 28.58 -17.21
N VAL A 232 7.65 27.38 -16.80
CA VAL A 232 6.50 26.68 -17.40
C VAL A 232 5.20 27.45 -17.14
N GLU A 233 4.97 27.97 -15.93
CA GLU A 233 3.76 28.71 -15.59
C GLU A 233 3.59 30.03 -16.34
N ILE A 234 4.67 30.78 -16.53
CA ILE A 234 4.63 32.06 -17.25
C ILE A 234 4.39 31.85 -18.74
N HIS A 235 5.03 30.85 -19.34
CA HIS A 235 5.01 30.66 -20.79
C HIS A 235 3.94 29.70 -21.30
N GLN A 236 3.33 28.87 -20.44
CA GLN A 236 2.24 27.97 -20.82
C GLN A 236 1.07 28.69 -21.51
N PRO A 237 0.50 29.80 -20.98
CA PRO A 237 -0.62 30.49 -21.63
C PRO A 237 -0.25 31.03 -23.02
N ILE A 238 1.00 31.48 -23.21
CA ILE A 238 1.49 32.01 -24.48
C ILE A 238 1.59 30.87 -25.50
N ILE A 239 2.11 29.70 -25.10
CA ILE A 239 2.22 28.54 -25.97
C ILE A 239 0.83 28.03 -26.36
N GLU A 240 -0.10 27.89 -25.41
CA GLU A 240 -1.47 27.43 -25.68
C GLU A 240 -2.22 28.40 -26.61
N THR A 241 -2.04 29.71 -26.43
CA THR A 241 -2.73 30.73 -27.23
C THR A 241 -2.22 30.80 -28.69
N TYR A 242 -0.89 30.74 -28.89
CA TYR A 242 -0.29 31.01 -30.22
C TYR A 242 0.16 29.75 -30.97
N TYR A 243 0.54 28.68 -30.27
CA TYR A 243 1.03 27.43 -30.88
C TYR A 243 0.00 26.29 -30.82
N GLY A 244 -1.07 26.47 -30.06
CA GLY A 244 -2.15 25.49 -29.88
C GLY A 244 -1.86 24.44 -28.80
N PRO A 245 -2.90 23.73 -28.34
CA PRO A 245 -2.80 22.73 -27.28
C PRO A 245 -2.01 21.49 -27.74
N GLY A 246 -1.33 20.82 -26.81
CA GLY A 246 -0.55 19.60 -27.07
C GLY A 246 0.93 19.86 -27.43
N ARG A 247 1.37 21.12 -27.51
CA ARG A 247 2.77 21.49 -27.76
C ARG A 247 3.60 21.62 -26.49
N LEU A 248 2.98 21.55 -25.30
CA LEU A 248 3.66 21.68 -24.02
C LEU A 248 4.63 20.51 -23.75
N LEU A 249 4.28 19.30 -24.20
CA LEU A 249 5.12 18.10 -24.07
C LEU A 249 6.52 18.32 -24.65
N MET A 250 6.60 18.98 -25.81
CA MET A 250 7.87 19.26 -26.48
C MET A 250 8.71 20.28 -25.71
N THR A 251 8.09 21.34 -25.19
CA THR A 251 8.76 22.34 -24.35
C THR A 251 9.31 21.70 -23.09
N ILE A 252 8.52 20.87 -22.41
CA ILE A 252 8.94 20.15 -21.21
C ILE A 252 10.06 19.16 -21.52
N SER A 253 10.04 18.49 -22.67
CA SER A 253 11.13 17.59 -23.08
C SER A 253 12.48 18.30 -23.21
N ILE A 254 12.49 19.52 -23.75
CA ILE A 254 13.72 20.31 -23.89
C ILE A 254 14.18 20.83 -22.52
N LEU A 255 13.26 21.36 -21.71
CA LEU A 255 13.56 21.85 -20.36
C LEU A 255 14.03 20.72 -19.43
N GLN A 256 13.47 19.52 -19.54
CA GLN A 256 13.87 18.36 -18.76
C GLN A 256 15.33 17.96 -19.05
N LYS A 257 15.78 18.02 -20.31
CA LYS A 257 17.19 17.74 -20.65
C LYS A 257 18.16 18.74 -20.02
N GLU A 258 17.74 20.00 -19.86
CA GLU A 258 18.57 20.98 -19.16
C GLU A 258 18.50 20.78 -17.64
N CYS A 259 17.33 20.44 -17.10
CA CYS A 259 17.17 20.02 -15.70
C CYS A 259 18.14 18.88 -15.36
N ASP A 260 18.14 17.83 -16.17
CA ASP A 260 19.00 16.65 -16.08
C ASP A 260 20.49 17.03 -15.99
N ARG A 261 20.96 17.93 -16.87
CA ARG A 261 22.35 18.41 -16.85
C ARG A 261 22.72 19.16 -15.58
N GLN A 262 21.83 20.00 -15.07
CA GLN A 262 22.10 20.79 -13.86
C GLN A 262 21.98 19.94 -12.60
N VAL A 263 20.96 19.07 -12.51
CA VAL A 263 20.80 18.12 -11.41
C VAL A 263 22.02 17.20 -11.32
N LYS A 264 22.52 16.68 -12.44
CA LYS A 264 23.73 15.84 -12.44
C LYS A 264 24.95 16.54 -11.83
N LYS A 265 25.11 17.85 -12.09
CA LYS A 265 26.19 18.65 -11.47
C LYS A 265 25.97 18.84 -9.97
N ILE A 266 24.73 19.13 -9.56
CA ILE A 266 24.37 19.30 -8.15
C ILE A 266 24.61 18.00 -7.38
N ILE A 267 24.17 16.86 -7.92
CA ILE A 267 24.37 15.53 -7.31
C ILE A 267 25.87 15.19 -7.27
N ALA A 268 26.63 15.43 -8.33
CA ALA A 268 28.06 15.15 -8.33
C ALA A 268 28.81 15.96 -7.26
N GLU A 269 28.47 17.24 -7.11
CA GLU A 269 29.09 18.09 -6.09
C GLU A 269 28.64 17.71 -4.67
N PHE A 270 27.36 17.32 -4.50
CA PHE A 270 26.84 16.76 -3.26
C PHE A 270 27.60 15.49 -2.85
N MET A 271 27.75 14.53 -3.77
CA MET A 271 28.46 13.27 -3.55
C MET A 271 29.93 13.51 -3.16
N LYS A 272 30.57 14.51 -3.77
CA LYS A 272 31.96 14.91 -3.48
C LYS A 272 32.09 15.62 -2.13
N HIS A 273 31.28 16.64 -1.88
CA HIS A 273 31.35 17.48 -0.68
C HIS A 273 30.99 16.67 0.59
N ARG A 274 30.01 15.76 0.48
CA ARG A 274 29.59 14.88 1.59
C ARG A 274 30.39 13.57 1.67
N CYS A 275 31.27 13.30 0.70
CA CYS A 275 32.07 12.08 0.62
C CYS A 275 31.23 10.78 0.72
N ILE A 276 30.04 10.77 0.10
CA ILE A 276 29.07 9.67 0.25
C ILE A 276 29.65 8.35 -0.24
N SER A 277 30.39 8.35 -1.35
CA SER A 277 31.04 7.15 -1.86
C SER A 277 32.03 6.53 -0.87
N LYS A 278 32.76 7.36 -0.11
CA LYS A 278 33.67 6.87 0.94
C LYS A 278 32.89 6.33 2.13
N LYS A 279 31.83 7.01 2.54
CA LYS A 279 30.95 6.58 3.64
C LYS A 279 30.27 5.24 3.33
N VAL A 280 29.78 5.06 2.10
CA VAL A 280 29.21 3.79 1.62
C VAL A 280 30.27 2.69 1.56
N GLN A 281 31.51 3.00 1.15
CA GLN A 281 32.61 2.04 1.20
C GLN A 281 32.94 1.59 2.63
N ILE A 282 33.06 2.52 3.58
CA ILE A 282 33.29 2.19 5.00
C ILE A 282 32.18 1.28 5.53
N VAL A 283 30.92 1.59 5.21
CA VAL A 283 29.77 0.75 5.60
C VAL A 283 29.85 -0.64 4.97
N ASN A 284 30.12 -0.74 3.68
CA ASN A 284 30.23 -2.04 3.00
C ASN A 284 31.42 -2.86 3.50
N ASP A 285 32.53 -2.21 3.83
CA ASP A 285 33.72 -2.86 4.39
C ASP A 285 33.47 -3.32 5.83
N TYR A 286 32.70 -2.56 6.62
CA TYR A 286 32.26 -3.00 7.95
C TYR A 286 31.34 -4.22 7.89
N VAL A 287 30.37 -4.22 6.96
CA VAL A 287 29.49 -5.38 6.73
C VAL A 287 30.29 -6.63 6.33
N ARG A 288 31.38 -6.46 5.57
CA ARG A 288 32.28 -7.57 5.17
C ARG A 288 33.27 -7.97 6.27
N LYS A 289 33.73 -7.01 7.07
CA LYS A 289 34.73 -7.18 8.13
C LYS A 289 34.33 -6.33 9.34
N PRO A 290 33.72 -6.93 10.38
CA PRO A 290 33.27 -6.21 11.58
C PRO A 290 34.40 -5.68 12.48
N SER A 291 35.67 -5.79 12.06
CA SER A 291 36.86 -5.25 12.74
C SER A 291 37.25 -3.84 12.28
N SER A 292 36.53 -3.25 11.34
CA SER A 292 36.81 -1.92 10.77
C SER A 292 36.27 -0.77 11.64
N GLU A 293 36.74 0.46 11.40
CA GLU A 293 36.31 1.66 12.14
C GLU A 293 34.78 1.84 12.10
N ARG A 294 34.16 2.04 13.27
CA ARG A 294 32.73 2.35 13.39
C ARG A 294 32.51 3.84 13.15
N ALA A 295 31.71 4.17 12.15
CA ALA A 295 31.26 5.54 11.91
C ALA A 295 30.06 5.89 12.82
N ASP A 296 30.00 7.14 13.29
CA ASP A 296 28.96 7.61 14.22
C ASP A 296 27.57 7.64 13.53
N PRO A 297 26.55 6.91 14.06
CA PRO A 297 25.18 6.93 13.53
C PRO A 297 24.56 8.33 13.39
N LYS A 298 24.95 9.28 14.25
CA LYS A 298 24.38 10.64 14.22
C LYS A 298 24.71 11.42 12.94
N GLU A 299 25.89 11.21 12.37
CA GLU A 299 26.27 11.87 11.12
C GLU A 299 25.46 11.34 9.94
N PHE A 300 25.12 10.04 9.97
CA PHE A 300 24.28 9.44 8.94
C PHE A 300 22.84 9.93 9.03
N ASP A 301 22.33 10.18 10.24
CA ASP A 301 20.95 10.64 10.41
C ASP A 301 20.67 11.97 9.68
N LEU A 302 21.59 12.94 9.78
CA LEU A 302 21.50 14.22 9.06
C LEU A 302 21.61 14.04 7.55
N LEU A 303 22.55 13.19 7.10
CA LEU A 303 22.77 12.92 5.68
C LEU A 303 21.57 12.21 5.04
N LEU A 304 21.01 11.21 5.72
CA LEU A 304 19.82 10.49 5.29
C LEU A 304 18.62 11.44 5.20
N GLY A 305 18.50 12.40 6.12
CA GLY A 305 17.50 13.46 6.05
C GLY A 305 17.66 14.37 4.81
N GLU A 306 18.88 14.76 4.45
CA GLU A 306 19.13 15.57 3.24
C GLU A 306 18.75 14.79 1.97
N ILE A 307 19.14 13.52 1.88
CA ILE A 307 18.84 12.67 0.71
C ILE A 307 17.33 12.44 0.55
N THR A 308 16.59 12.25 1.63
CA THR A 308 15.13 12.08 1.55
C THR A 308 14.44 13.37 1.15
N ILE A 309 14.91 14.54 1.60
CA ILE A 309 14.40 15.82 1.13
C ILE A 309 14.66 15.96 -0.38
N MET A 310 15.87 15.67 -0.87
CA MET A 310 16.18 15.72 -2.31
C MET A 310 15.22 14.86 -3.14
N HIS A 311 14.94 13.62 -2.68
CA HIS A 311 13.96 12.73 -3.32
C HIS A 311 12.55 13.33 -3.30
N SER A 312 12.09 13.81 -2.15
CA SER A 312 10.76 14.40 -2.01
C SER A 312 10.55 15.58 -2.96
N ARG A 313 11.59 16.38 -3.18
CA ARG A 313 11.56 17.54 -4.09
C ARG A 313 11.56 17.12 -5.56
N ALA A 314 12.34 16.11 -5.92
CA ALA A 314 12.33 15.55 -7.27
C ALA A 314 10.97 14.95 -7.62
N GLU A 315 10.34 14.23 -6.70
CA GLU A 315 9.01 13.65 -6.93
C GLU A 315 7.93 14.73 -7.06
N LEU A 316 7.95 15.76 -6.21
CA LEU A 316 7.02 16.89 -6.33
C LEU A 316 7.12 17.58 -7.69
N TYR A 317 8.34 17.73 -8.21
CA TYR A 317 8.59 18.28 -9.54
C TYR A 317 8.03 17.38 -10.65
N ILE A 318 8.31 16.07 -10.61
CA ILE A 318 7.79 15.11 -11.60
C ILE A 318 6.26 15.10 -11.59
N ARG A 319 5.64 15.09 -10.41
CA ARG A 319 4.17 15.14 -10.26
C ARG A 319 3.57 16.45 -10.78
N PHE A 320 4.24 17.57 -10.55
CA PHE A 320 3.86 18.87 -11.13
C PHE A 320 3.86 18.81 -12.66
N LEU A 321 4.94 18.32 -13.28
CA LEU A 321 5.03 18.17 -14.73
C LEU A 321 3.95 17.22 -15.27
N LYS A 322 3.78 16.05 -14.64
CA LYS A 322 2.77 15.06 -15.03
C LYS A 322 1.37 15.65 -15.04
N ARG A 323 1.02 16.45 -14.03
CA ARG A 323 -0.29 17.12 -13.96
C ARG A 323 -0.47 18.14 -15.08
N ARG A 324 0.55 18.95 -15.38
CA ARG A 324 0.49 19.98 -16.43
C ARG A 324 0.37 19.35 -17.83
N VAL A 325 1.19 18.34 -18.12
CA VAL A 325 1.16 17.61 -19.40
C VAL A 325 -0.16 16.89 -19.59
N LYS A 326 -0.67 16.21 -18.55
CA LYS A 326 -1.96 15.53 -18.62
C LYS A 326 -3.09 16.49 -18.98
N ASN A 327 -3.15 17.65 -18.32
CA ASN A 327 -4.17 18.66 -18.60
C ASN A 327 -4.09 19.20 -20.04
N ASP A 328 -2.89 19.43 -20.58
CA ASP A 328 -2.70 19.91 -21.97
C ASP A 328 -3.11 18.82 -23.00
N ILE A 329 -2.72 17.56 -22.75
CA ILE A 329 -3.07 16.45 -23.63
C ILE A 329 -4.59 16.21 -23.65
N GLU A 330 -5.28 16.28 -22.50
CA GLU A 330 -6.74 16.14 -22.41
C GLU A 330 -7.50 17.16 -23.27
N ILE A 331 -6.96 18.37 -23.42
CA ILE A 331 -7.57 19.42 -24.24
C ILE A 331 -7.26 19.20 -25.73
N SER A 332 -6.07 18.69 -26.06
CA SER A 332 -5.60 18.55 -27.44
C SER A 332 -6.12 17.32 -28.18
N VAL A 333 -6.41 16.21 -27.49
CA VAL A 333 -6.70 14.92 -28.12
C VAL A 333 -8.10 14.40 -27.76
N THR A 334 -8.93 14.14 -28.77
CA THR A 334 -10.25 13.49 -28.62
C THR A 334 -10.21 11.97 -28.70
N ASN A 335 -9.11 11.38 -29.20
CA ASN A 335 -8.93 9.93 -29.34
C ASN A 335 -8.20 9.31 -28.13
N GLU A 336 -8.84 8.37 -27.43
CA GLU A 336 -8.24 7.71 -26.25
C GLU A 336 -6.93 6.96 -26.53
N ALA A 337 -6.72 6.44 -27.74
CA ALA A 337 -5.50 5.74 -28.11
C ALA A 337 -4.28 6.68 -28.19
N GLN A 338 -4.44 7.82 -28.87
CA GLN A 338 -3.39 8.84 -28.99
C GLN A 338 -3.07 9.48 -27.63
N TYR A 339 -4.08 9.64 -26.77
CA TYR A 339 -3.91 10.09 -25.39
C TYR A 339 -2.96 9.16 -24.60
N LYS A 340 -3.18 7.85 -24.69
CA LYS A 340 -2.32 6.85 -24.03
C LYS A 340 -0.91 6.84 -24.59
N ASP A 341 -0.75 7.00 -25.90
CA ASP A 341 0.57 7.01 -26.54
C ASP A 341 1.41 8.22 -26.10
N LEU A 342 0.82 9.43 -26.08
CA LEU A 342 1.49 10.65 -25.64
C LEU A 342 1.85 10.63 -24.14
N ILE A 343 0.99 10.04 -23.31
CA ILE A 343 1.30 9.85 -21.88
C ILE A 343 2.42 8.84 -21.70
N ASN A 344 2.41 7.73 -22.44
CA ASN A 344 3.49 6.75 -22.41
C ASN A 344 4.81 7.37 -22.90
N GLU A 345 4.78 8.24 -23.92
CA GLU A 345 5.95 8.99 -24.38
C GLU A 345 6.51 9.88 -23.26
N PHE A 346 5.66 10.62 -22.56
CA PHE A 346 6.04 11.43 -21.42
C PHE A 346 6.62 10.60 -20.27
N GLU A 347 5.97 9.49 -19.90
CA GLU A 347 6.44 8.61 -18.83
C GLU A 347 7.78 7.96 -19.19
N ASN A 348 7.96 7.51 -20.43
CA ASN A 348 9.24 6.97 -20.90
C ASN A 348 10.34 8.04 -20.89
N MET A 349 10.02 9.28 -21.22
CA MET A 349 10.97 10.39 -21.16
C MET A 349 11.41 10.68 -19.72
N ILE A 350 10.49 10.72 -18.77
CA ILE A 350 10.83 10.95 -17.36
C ILE A 350 11.60 9.76 -16.78
N ASN A 351 11.17 8.53 -17.05
CA ASN A 351 11.82 7.34 -16.49
C ASN A 351 13.25 7.14 -17.01
N ASN A 352 13.54 7.58 -18.24
CA ASN A 352 14.88 7.52 -18.84
C ASN A 352 15.68 8.84 -18.66
N SER A 353 15.19 9.78 -17.86
CA SER A 353 15.88 11.04 -17.60
C SER A 353 17.12 10.84 -16.72
N ASP A 354 18.13 11.70 -16.86
CA ASP A 354 19.29 11.65 -15.96
C ASP A 354 18.89 12.00 -14.51
N LEU A 355 17.81 12.78 -14.31
CA LEU A 355 17.21 13.00 -12.99
C LEU A 355 16.76 11.69 -12.36
N ALA A 356 16.01 10.86 -13.08
CA ALA A 356 15.53 9.57 -12.57
C ALA A 356 16.70 8.63 -12.25
N HIS A 357 17.69 8.54 -13.14
CA HIS A 357 18.89 7.75 -12.89
C HIS A 357 19.71 8.26 -11.69
N GLY A 358 19.86 9.58 -11.55
CA GLY A 358 20.55 10.19 -10.42
C GLY A 358 19.83 9.98 -9.09
N MET A 359 18.49 10.06 -9.08
CA MET A 359 17.70 9.72 -7.90
C MET A 359 17.81 8.23 -7.55
N GLN A 360 17.81 7.32 -8.53
CA GLN A 360 18.02 5.89 -8.28
C GLN A 360 19.41 5.59 -7.68
N GLU A 361 20.47 6.25 -8.15
CA GLU A 361 21.80 6.12 -7.57
C GLU A 361 21.83 6.61 -6.11
N LEU A 362 21.22 7.76 -5.84
CA LEU A 362 21.07 8.30 -4.49
C LEU A 362 20.22 7.39 -3.59
N LEU A 363 19.16 6.75 -4.13
CA LEU A 363 18.34 5.78 -3.41
C LEU A 363 19.17 4.55 -3.02
N GLY A 364 20.03 4.05 -3.91
CA GLY A 364 20.95 2.96 -3.60
C GLY A 364 21.91 3.31 -2.47
N ALA A 365 22.50 4.50 -2.51
CA ALA A 365 23.33 5.01 -1.41
C ALA A 365 22.55 5.18 -0.11
N TYR A 366 21.33 5.73 -0.19
CA TYR A 366 20.41 5.88 0.94
C TYR A 366 20.14 4.53 1.60
N LEU A 367 19.74 3.51 0.85
CA LEU A 367 19.41 2.19 1.40
C LEU A 367 20.62 1.52 2.09
N ALA A 368 21.82 1.67 1.54
CA ALA A 368 23.03 1.13 2.17
C ALA A 368 23.34 1.84 3.51
N LEU A 369 23.21 3.17 3.54
CA LEU A 369 23.45 3.97 4.74
C LEU A 369 22.35 3.78 5.79
N GLU A 370 21.09 3.69 5.37
CA GLU A 370 19.93 3.46 6.21
C GLU A 370 20.03 2.10 6.92
N ARG A 371 20.46 1.06 6.18
CA ARG A 371 20.70 -0.27 6.76
C ARG A 371 21.72 -0.22 7.89
N TYR A 372 22.88 0.36 7.65
CA TYR A 372 23.93 0.48 8.67
C TYR A 372 23.48 1.33 9.86
N PHE A 373 22.80 2.45 9.59
CA PHE A 373 22.23 3.30 10.63
C PHE A 373 21.27 2.52 11.51
N LEU A 374 20.37 1.72 10.92
CA LEU A 374 19.40 0.91 11.65
C LEU A 374 20.08 -0.18 12.48
N GLU A 375 21.00 -0.95 11.89
CA GLU A 375 21.75 -2.02 12.58
C GLU A 375 22.57 -1.47 13.77
N GLU A 376 23.37 -0.42 13.58
CA GLU A 376 24.20 0.12 14.66
C GLU A 376 23.40 0.88 15.72
N SER A 377 22.34 1.59 15.33
CA SER A 377 21.49 2.31 16.31
C SER A 377 20.71 1.34 17.18
N VAL A 378 20.18 0.25 16.61
CA VAL A 378 19.52 -0.82 17.37
C VAL A 378 20.54 -1.53 18.27
N ASN A 379 21.72 -1.90 17.77
CA ASN A 379 22.76 -2.51 18.59
C ASN A 379 23.21 -1.61 19.76
N LYS A 380 23.26 -0.30 19.54
CA LYS A 380 23.57 0.67 20.60
C LYS A 380 22.43 0.78 21.62
N ALA A 381 21.18 0.82 21.18
CA ALA A 381 20.02 0.80 22.08
C ALA A 381 20.01 -0.48 22.94
N LEU A 382 20.27 -1.63 22.33
CA LEU A 382 20.40 -2.93 23.00
C LEU A 382 21.55 -2.96 24.03
N GLY A 383 22.61 -2.15 23.82
CA GLY A 383 23.76 -2.08 24.71
C GLY A 383 23.59 -1.12 25.90
N ILE A 384 22.69 -0.14 25.79
CA ILE A 384 22.41 0.87 26.83
C ILE A 384 21.12 0.52 27.59
N ASP A 385 20.59 -0.69 27.41
CA ASP A 385 19.38 -1.17 28.07
C ASP A 385 19.41 -0.96 29.59
N THR A 386 18.40 -0.26 30.10
CA THR A 386 18.22 0.03 31.52
C THR A 386 16.84 -0.42 31.98
N LEU A 387 16.79 -1.02 33.17
CA LEU A 387 15.54 -1.38 33.83
C LEU A 387 15.36 -0.52 35.08
N ASP A 388 14.33 0.33 35.06
CA ASP A 388 13.89 1.09 36.24
C ASP A 388 13.07 0.17 37.15
N GLN A 389 13.25 0.29 38.47
CA GLN A 389 12.63 -0.61 39.45
C GLN A 389 11.09 -0.54 39.50
N ASP A 390 10.52 0.58 39.04
CA ASP A 390 9.06 0.82 39.04
C ASP A 390 8.40 0.45 37.70
N GLN A 391 9.17 0.06 36.67
CA GLN A 391 8.65 -0.26 35.34
C GLN A 391 8.63 -1.77 35.08
N GLN A 392 7.60 -2.21 34.35
CA GLN A 392 7.41 -3.60 33.96
C GLN A 392 8.24 -4.01 32.72
N THR A 393 8.69 -3.04 31.94
CA THR A 393 9.51 -3.22 30.72
C THR A 393 10.81 -2.45 30.84
N SER A 394 11.79 -2.80 30.00
CA SER A 394 13.04 -2.05 29.90
C SER A 394 12.99 -1.01 28.78
N SER A 395 13.84 0.01 28.88
CA SER A 395 13.94 1.11 27.90
C SER A 395 14.24 0.64 26.47
N MET A 396 14.85 -0.54 26.33
CA MET A 396 15.18 -1.16 25.05
C MET A 396 14.00 -1.31 24.09
N VAL A 397 12.79 -1.61 24.59
CA VAL A 397 11.62 -1.79 23.71
C VAL A 397 11.27 -0.46 23.04
N ASP A 398 11.10 0.59 23.83
CA ASP A 398 10.75 1.92 23.32
C ASP A 398 11.82 2.45 22.37
N ASP A 399 13.10 2.33 22.74
CA ASP A 399 14.21 2.81 21.92
C ASP A 399 14.29 2.09 20.56
N VAL A 400 14.18 0.75 20.54
CA VAL A 400 14.25 -0.02 19.30
C VAL A 400 13.07 0.29 18.38
N PHE A 401 11.85 0.32 18.91
CA PHE A 401 10.67 0.61 18.10
C PHE A 401 10.63 2.07 17.63
N PHE A 402 11.13 3.02 18.43
CA PHE A 402 11.30 4.41 18.00
C PHE A 402 12.27 4.52 16.81
N ILE A 403 13.42 3.84 16.87
CA ILE A 403 14.40 3.84 15.77
C ILE A 403 13.81 3.19 14.52
N VAL A 404 13.16 2.03 14.64
CA VAL A 404 12.50 1.34 13.51
C VAL A 404 11.44 2.22 12.87
N GLN A 405 10.55 2.82 13.68
CA GLN A 405 9.50 3.71 13.18
C GLN A 405 10.07 4.95 12.49
N LYS A 406 11.16 5.53 13.03
CA LYS A 406 11.86 6.67 12.42
C LYS A 406 12.42 6.32 11.04
N CYS A 407 13.07 5.16 10.90
CA CYS A 407 13.65 4.70 9.64
C CYS A 407 12.56 4.45 8.58
N ILE A 408 11.46 3.78 8.98
CA ILE A 408 10.32 3.52 8.08
C ILE A 408 9.68 4.84 7.63
N ARG A 409 9.36 5.76 8.55
CA ARG A 409 8.78 7.07 8.18
C ARG A 409 9.70 7.91 7.30
N ARG A 410 11.02 7.86 7.55
CA ARG A 410 12.01 8.49 6.69
C ARG A 410 11.99 7.89 5.29
N SER A 411 11.92 6.56 5.17
CA SER A 411 11.83 5.89 3.87
C SER A 411 10.58 6.29 3.09
N MET A 412 9.45 6.52 3.76
CA MET A 412 8.22 7.01 3.12
C MET A 412 8.38 8.42 2.55
N SER A 413 9.22 9.25 3.18
CA SER A 413 9.56 10.59 2.69
C SER A 413 10.40 10.55 1.40
N SER A 414 11.02 9.41 1.07
CA SER A 414 11.73 9.22 -0.21
C SER A 414 10.77 9.06 -1.40
N TRP A 415 9.47 8.87 -1.16
CA TRP A 415 8.44 8.62 -2.18
C TRP A 415 8.72 7.42 -3.11
N SER A 416 9.65 6.52 -2.75
CA SER A 416 9.92 5.29 -3.49
C SER A 416 9.28 4.08 -2.79
N ILE A 417 8.37 3.40 -3.48
CA ILE A 417 7.72 2.17 -2.97
C ILE A 417 8.75 1.06 -2.73
N ASP A 418 9.70 0.89 -3.66
CA ASP A 418 10.75 -0.11 -3.52
C ASP A 418 11.71 0.24 -2.36
N GLY A 419 11.99 1.54 -2.14
CA GLY A 419 12.76 2.02 -1.00
C GLY A 419 12.08 1.72 0.34
N VAL A 420 10.78 2.01 0.45
CA VAL A 420 9.97 1.68 1.64
C VAL A 420 9.97 0.17 1.90
N CYS A 421 9.73 -0.64 0.87
CA CYS A 421 9.75 -2.10 0.99
C CYS A 421 11.11 -2.62 1.47
N ALA A 422 12.21 -2.08 0.94
CA ALA A 422 13.55 -2.45 1.36
C ALA A 422 13.80 -2.14 2.84
N VAL A 423 13.44 -0.93 3.31
CA VAL A 423 13.62 -0.52 4.72
C VAL A 423 12.73 -1.33 5.66
N VAL A 424 11.49 -1.63 5.28
CA VAL A 424 10.60 -2.51 6.07
C VAL A 424 11.18 -3.91 6.19
N ASN A 425 11.73 -4.47 5.12
CA ASN A 425 12.39 -5.78 5.17
C ASN A 425 13.67 -5.76 6.02
N MET A 426 14.45 -4.67 5.98
CA MET A 426 15.60 -4.47 6.87
C MET A 426 15.15 -4.44 8.34
N ALA A 427 14.08 -3.70 8.64
CA ALA A 427 13.49 -3.66 9.99
C ALA A 427 13.01 -5.03 10.45
N CYS A 428 12.31 -5.79 9.59
CA CYS A 428 11.92 -7.16 9.90
C CYS A 428 13.15 -8.02 10.23
N GLY A 429 14.19 -8.00 9.38
CA GLY A 429 15.40 -8.80 9.60
C GLY A 429 16.12 -8.49 10.92
N ILE A 430 16.16 -7.23 11.35
CA ILE A 430 16.78 -6.85 12.62
C ILE A 430 15.92 -7.25 13.83
N LEU A 431 14.59 -7.12 13.70
CA LEU A 431 13.66 -7.56 14.74
C LEU A 431 13.67 -9.09 14.92
N GLU A 432 13.68 -9.85 13.82
CA GLU A 432 13.77 -11.32 13.83
C GLU A 432 15.14 -11.82 14.26
N GLY A 433 16.19 -11.12 13.83
CA GLY A 433 17.58 -11.49 14.08
C GLY A 433 18.07 -10.99 15.42
N GLU A 434 18.54 -9.74 15.47
CA GLU A 434 19.28 -9.22 16.62
C GLU A 434 18.39 -9.05 17.86
N PHE A 435 17.22 -8.44 17.71
CA PHE A 435 16.33 -8.13 18.82
C PHE A 435 15.74 -9.40 19.46
N ALA A 436 15.11 -10.27 18.66
CA ALA A 436 14.54 -11.51 19.17
C ALA A 436 15.62 -12.46 19.73
N ASN A 437 16.82 -12.52 19.14
CA ASN A 437 17.91 -13.33 19.70
C ASN A 437 18.42 -12.77 21.04
N ARG A 438 18.47 -11.45 21.23
CA ARG A 438 18.82 -10.84 22.52
C ARG A 438 17.82 -11.20 23.61
N LEU A 439 16.52 -11.04 23.32
CA LEU A 439 15.45 -11.46 24.23
C LEU A 439 15.56 -12.96 24.57
N ARG A 440 15.71 -13.80 23.55
CA ARG A 440 15.83 -15.25 23.72
C ARG A 440 17.06 -15.65 24.53
N ASN A 441 18.22 -15.02 24.28
CA ASN A 441 19.45 -15.34 25.00
C ASN A 441 19.37 -14.95 26.48
N ARG A 442 18.67 -13.87 26.80
CA ARG A 442 18.40 -13.49 28.20
C ARG A 442 17.43 -14.45 28.88
N LEU A 443 16.33 -14.81 28.21
CA LEU A 443 15.39 -15.80 28.74
C LEU A 443 16.00 -17.21 28.86
N ARG A 444 16.99 -17.55 28.02
CA ARG A 444 17.77 -18.79 28.12
C ARG A 444 18.65 -18.89 29.38
N GLN A 445 19.00 -17.77 30.01
CA GLN A 445 19.73 -17.78 31.28
C GLN A 445 18.86 -18.35 32.42
N GLY A 446 17.55 -18.47 32.20
CA GLY A 446 16.60 -19.09 33.11
C GLY A 446 16.17 -18.14 34.23
N TYR A 447 15.03 -18.45 34.84
CA TYR A 447 14.58 -17.75 36.04
C TYR A 447 15.39 -18.24 37.25
N PRO A 448 16.09 -17.36 37.99
CA PRO A 448 16.91 -17.77 39.13
C PRO A 448 16.07 -18.38 40.27
N ALA A 449 15.89 -19.70 40.23
CA ALA A 449 15.25 -20.49 41.27
C ALA A 449 16.28 -20.90 42.35
N GLY A 450 16.92 -19.90 42.95
CA GLY A 450 17.66 -20.09 44.20
C GLY A 450 16.69 -20.13 45.37
N TYR A 451 16.47 -21.31 45.94
CA TYR A 451 16.00 -21.42 47.32
C TYR A 451 17.02 -20.65 48.17
N LEU A 452 16.57 -19.67 48.97
CA LEU A 452 17.40 -19.19 50.07
C LEU A 452 17.54 -20.39 51.01
N ASP A 453 18.63 -21.13 50.90
CA ASP A 453 19.05 -22.02 51.97
C ASP A 453 19.16 -21.16 53.23
N LEU A 454 18.62 -21.64 54.35
CA LEU A 454 18.54 -20.87 55.60
C LEU A 454 19.94 -20.38 56.03
N ALA A 455 20.99 -21.12 55.63
CA ALA A 455 22.40 -20.76 55.79
C ALA A 455 22.83 -19.54 54.95
N GLN A 456 22.38 -19.42 53.70
CA GLN A 456 22.68 -18.27 52.83
C GLN A 456 21.85 -17.02 53.19
N ALA A 457 20.62 -17.24 53.64
CA ALA A 457 19.78 -16.19 54.22
C ALA A 457 20.47 -15.53 55.42
N TYR A 458 21.00 -16.35 56.34
CA TYR A 458 21.73 -15.90 57.51
C TYR A 458 23.03 -15.17 57.13
N SER A 459 23.80 -15.68 56.15
CA SER A 459 25.03 -15.00 55.71
C SER A 459 24.75 -13.67 54.98
N ALA A 460 23.67 -13.58 54.20
CA ALA A 460 23.27 -12.33 53.52
C ALA A 460 22.78 -11.28 54.53
N LEU A 461 22.05 -11.70 55.57
CA LEU A 461 21.65 -10.85 56.70
C LEU A 461 22.86 -10.38 57.52
N GLN A 462 23.81 -11.27 57.78
CA GLN A 462 25.02 -10.93 58.54
C GLN A 462 25.94 -9.96 57.79
N THR A 463 26.04 -10.09 56.46
CA THR A 463 26.86 -9.21 55.61
C THR A 463 26.20 -7.85 55.38
N SER A 464 24.87 -7.79 55.23
CA SER A 464 24.12 -6.53 55.10
C SER A 464 24.07 -5.72 56.40
N ILE A 465 24.00 -6.37 57.57
CA ILE A 465 24.07 -5.72 58.88
C ILE A 465 25.45 -5.10 59.16
N GLN A 466 26.55 -5.69 58.67
CA GLN A 466 27.91 -5.13 58.86
C GLN A 466 28.24 -3.95 57.93
N HIS A 467 27.51 -3.74 56.83
CA HIS A 467 27.84 -2.71 55.83
C HIS A 467 26.79 -1.61 55.63
N GLY A 468 25.72 -1.58 56.43
CA GLY A 468 24.83 -0.42 56.56
C GLY A 468 24.11 0.03 55.27
N ARG A 469 24.09 -0.82 54.22
CA ARG A 469 23.39 -0.59 52.96
C ARG A 469 22.59 -1.84 52.59
N LEU A 470 21.27 -1.71 52.55
CA LEU A 470 20.38 -2.69 51.91
C LEU A 470 20.60 -2.62 50.40
N GLN A 471 21.55 -3.39 49.87
CA GLN A 471 21.60 -3.69 48.43
C GLN A 471 20.60 -4.83 48.17
N THR A 472 19.73 -4.66 47.17
CA THR A 472 18.94 -5.77 46.61
C THR A 472 19.89 -6.88 46.22
N SER A 473 19.58 -8.11 46.60
CA SER A 473 20.48 -9.23 46.30
C SER A 473 20.64 -9.38 44.79
N ASP A 474 21.84 -9.69 44.29
CA ASP A 474 22.10 -9.89 42.84
C ASP A 474 21.12 -10.89 42.19
N THR A 475 20.57 -11.79 43.00
CA THR A 475 19.55 -12.78 42.60
C THR A 475 18.16 -12.17 42.39
N GLU A 476 17.74 -11.20 43.20
CA GLU A 476 16.46 -10.49 43.01
C GLU A 476 16.49 -9.61 41.76
N LEU A 477 17.61 -8.93 41.52
CA LEU A 477 17.79 -8.14 40.31
C LEU A 477 17.73 -9.02 39.06
N ALA A 478 18.36 -10.19 39.09
CA ALA A 478 18.27 -11.17 38.00
C ALA A 478 16.83 -11.71 37.77
N ARG A 479 16.03 -11.88 38.83
CA ARG A 479 14.60 -12.26 38.72
C ARG A 479 13.78 -11.14 38.08
N LEU A 480 13.95 -9.89 38.53
CA LEU A 480 13.27 -8.74 37.98
C LEU A 480 13.63 -8.54 36.50
N MET A 481 14.91 -8.68 36.14
CA MET A 481 15.36 -8.64 34.76
C MET A 481 14.72 -9.74 33.90
N PHE A 482 14.62 -10.98 34.39
CA PHE A 482 13.96 -12.05 33.64
C PHE A 482 12.49 -11.72 33.34
N LEU A 483 11.76 -11.22 34.35
CA LEU A 483 10.35 -10.85 34.22
C LEU A 483 10.18 -9.65 33.28
N ALA A 484 11.04 -8.65 33.38
CA ALA A 484 11.03 -7.50 32.48
C ALA A 484 11.29 -7.90 31.03
N TYR A 485 12.21 -8.83 30.76
CA TYR A 485 12.46 -9.33 29.41
C TYR A 485 11.31 -10.19 28.84
N LEU A 486 10.57 -10.87 29.71
CA LEU A 486 9.34 -11.57 29.33
C LEU A 486 8.26 -10.57 28.92
N ASN A 487 8.06 -9.52 29.72
CA ASN A 487 7.16 -8.42 29.40
C ASN A 487 7.58 -7.67 28.15
N ASN A 488 8.87 -7.42 27.96
CA ASN A 488 9.40 -6.81 26.75
C ASN A 488 8.99 -7.60 25.50
N THR A 489 8.99 -8.93 25.58
CA THR A 489 8.59 -9.79 24.45
C THR A 489 7.10 -9.64 24.13
N ASP A 490 6.26 -9.61 25.16
CA ASP A 490 4.80 -9.41 25.04
C ASP A 490 4.45 -8.02 24.49
N VAL A 491 4.99 -6.95 25.09
CA VAL A 491 4.80 -5.57 24.62
C VAL A 491 5.34 -5.38 23.20
N SER A 492 6.45 -6.03 22.86
CA SER A 492 6.98 -6.00 21.48
C SER A 492 6.01 -6.61 20.47
N ILE A 493 5.23 -7.64 20.83
CA ILE A 493 4.21 -8.21 19.93
C ILE A 493 3.11 -7.17 19.65
N GLU A 494 2.65 -6.46 20.69
CA GLU A 494 1.67 -5.38 20.54
C GLU A 494 2.22 -4.22 19.70
N TYR A 495 3.49 -3.87 19.89
CA TYR A 495 4.15 -2.79 19.14
C TYR A 495 4.32 -3.16 17.67
N VAL A 496 4.69 -4.40 17.34
CA VAL A 496 4.72 -4.86 15.93
C VAL A 496 3.33 -4.84 15.31
N GLU A 497 2.29 -5.25 16.05
CA GLU A 497 0.92 -5.21 15.55
C GLU A 497 0.45 -3.79 15.25
N THR A 498 0.72 -2.87 16.17
CA THR A 498 0.39 -1.44 16.04
C THR A 498 1.18 -0.81 14.89
N LEU A 499 2.47 -1.12 14.78
CA LEU A 499 3.34 -0.67 13.68
C LEU A 499 2.80 -1.15 12.32
N CYS A 500 2.40 -2.42 12.21
CA CYS A 500 1.84 -2.97 10.98
C CYS A 500 0.55 -2.25 10.55
N LYS A 501 -0.37 -1.98 11.50
CA LYS A 501 -1.62 -1.25 11.23
C LYS A 501 -1.36 0.20 10.84
N SER A 502 -0.50 0.89 11.59
CA SER A 502 -0.12 2.29 11.33
C SER A 502 0.55 2.42 9.96
N LEU A 503 1.50 1.54 9.64
CA LEU A 503 2.24 1.56 8.39
C LEU A 503 1.34 1.35 7.18
N SER A 504 0.40 0.41 7.25
CA SER A 504 -0.57 0.19 6.16
C SER A 504 -1.39 1.46 5.88
N SER A 505 -1.86 2.13 6.94
CA SER A 505 -2.64 3.37 6.80
C SER A 505 -1.80 4.54 6.29
N GLU A 506 -0.56 4.69 6.77
CA GLU A 506 0.34 5.77 6.34
C GLU A 506 0.76 5.58 4.86
N ILE A 507 0.99 4.33 4.42
CA ILE A 507 1.36 4.01 3.03
C ILE A 507 0.19 4.32 2.08
N ASP A 508 -1.03 3.87 2.42
CA ASP A 508 -2.23 4.15 1.62
C ASP A 508 -2.49 5.66 1.50
N ALA A 509 -2.21 6.44 2.56
CA ALA A 509 -2.33 7.90 2.53
C ALA A 509 -1.25 8.59 1.67
N THR A 510 -0.03 8.06 1.69
CA THR A 510 1.11 8.63 0.95
C THR A 510 0.99 8.33 -0.54
N PHE A 511 0.55 7.12 -0.91
CA PHE A 511 0.45 6.69 -2.30
C PHE A 511 -1.00 6.31 -2.70
N PRO A 512 -1.89 7.29 -2.93
CA PRO A 512 -3.31 7.03 -3.17
C PRO A 512 -3.62 6.32 -4.50
N ASN A 513 -2.70 6.34 -5.48
CA ASN A 513 -2.89 5.79 -6.83
C ASN A 513 -1.97 4.59 -7.13
N MET A 514 -1.67 3.75 -6.14
CA MET A 514 -0.79 2.59 -6.33
C MET A 514 -1.37 1.55 -7.30
N GLN A 515 -0.49 0.98 -8.13
CA GLN A 515 -0.85 -0.15 -8.98
C GLN A 515 -1.02 -1.44 -8.16
N ASN A 516 -1.86 -2.37 -8.62
CA ASN A 516 -2.08 -3.64 -7.93
C ASN A 516 -0.79 -4.44 -7.66
N LYS A 517 0.20 -4.36 -8.57
CA LYS A 517 1.51 -5.00 -8.39
C LYS A 517 2.32 -4.38 -7.25
N GLU A 518 2.28 -3.06 -7.12
CA GLU A 518 2.98 -2.31 -6.08
C GLU A 518 2.35 -2.58 -4.71
N ARG A 519 1.01 -2.63 -4.65
CA ARG A 519 0.27 -3.04 -3.45
C ARG A 519 0.67 -4.44 -2.99
N GLY A 520 0.77 -5.39 -3.92
CA GLY A 520 1.21 -6.76 -3.61
C GLY A 520 2.63 -6.82 -3.02
N LYS A 521 3.56 -5.95 -3.44
CA LYS A 521 4.91 -5.86 -2.84
C LYS A 521 4.83 -5.40 -1.38
N ILE A 522 4.03 -4.37 -1.10
CA ILE A 522 3.84 -3.84 0.26
C ILE A 522 3.20 -4.90 1.15
N ASP A 523 2.14 -5.57 0.67
CA ASP A 523 1.46 -6.62 1.42
C ASP A 523 2.42 -7.78 1.77
N SER A 524 3.32 -8.14 0.85
CA SER A 524 4.38 -9.12 1.12
C SER A 524 5.35 -8.66 2.21
N CYS A 525 5.75 -7.38 2.22
CA CYS A 525 6.63 -6.83 3.25
C CYS A 525 5.93 -6.75 4.61
N LEU A 526 4.66 -6.35 4.64
CA LEU A 526 3.83 -6.35 5.85
C LEU A 526 3.59 -7.76 6.40
N SER A 527 3.56 -8.77 5.53
CA SER A 527 3.55 -10.17 5.96
C SER A 527 4.85 -10.56 6.68
N GLY A 528 5.98 -9.92 6.38
CA GLY A 528 7.24 -10.09 7.13
C GLY A 528 7.10 -9.68 8.60
N LEU A 529 6.40 -8.58 8.88
CA LEU A 529 6.11 -8.17 10.26
C LEU A 529 5.26 -9.19 11.02
N LYS A 530 4.34 -9.88 10.33
CA LYS A 530 3.59 -11.00 10.93
C LYS A 530 4.52 -12.18 11.27
N GLY A 531 5.56 -12.41 10.48
CA GLY A 531 6.65 -13.35 10.77
C GLY A 531 7.38 -13.01 12.08
N VAL A 532 7.77 -11.75 12.24
CA VAL A 532 8.36 -11.22 13.49
C VAL A 532 7.47 -11.52 14.70
N MET A 533 6.15 -11.27 14.60
CA MET A 533 5.21 -11.56 15.68
C MET A 533 5.20 -13.05 16.05
N SER A 534 5.28 -13.95 15.07
CA SER A 534 5.33 -15.39 15.33
C SER A 534 6.61 -15.80 16.06
N ILE A 535 7.75 -15.20 15.71
CA ILE A 535 9.03 -15.46 16.37
C ILE A 535 9.01 -14.94 17.82
N LEU A 536 8.52 -13.71 18.03
CA LEU A 536 8.39 -13.15 19.38
C LEU A 536 7.43 -13.96 20.25
N ARG A 537 6.29 -14.43 19.71
CA ARG A 537 5.39 -15.34 20.44
C ARG A 537 6.10 -16.61 20.89
N ALA A 538 6.89 -17.23 20.00
CA ALA A 538 7.67 -18.42 20.36
C ALA A 538 8.73 -18.13 21.45
N VAL A 539 9.31 -16.93 21.47
CA VAL A 539 10.21 -16.49 22.54
C VAL A 539 9.46 -16.27 23.86
N ASN A 540 8.26 -15.69 23.80
CA ASN A 540 7.41 -15.48 24.98
C ASN A 540 6.97 -16.81 25.60
N ASP A 541 6.47 -17.74 24.76
CA ASP A 541 6.06 -19.08 25.18
C ASP A 541 7.23 -19.83 25.83
N TYR A 542 8.44 -19.70 25.28
CA TYR A 542 9.65 -20.26 25.87
C TYR A 542 9.96 -19.66 27.25
N GLY A 543 9.85 -18.33 27.40
CA GLY A 543 10.07 -17.66 28.68
C GLY A 543 9.05 -18.05 29.75
N LEU A 544 7.77 -18.15 29.37
CA LEU A 544 6.69 -18.64 30.23
C LEU A 544 6.90 -20.10 30.65
N GLU A 545 7.39 -20.95 29.74
CA GLU A 545 7.74 -22.34 30.05
C GLU A 545 8.91 -22.42 31.06
N GLN A 546 9.93 -21.58 30.93
CA GLN A 546 11.03 -21.50 31.91
C GLN A 546 10.51 -21.07 33.29
N LEU A 547 9.57 -20.12 33.34
CA LEU A 547 8.91 -19.70 34.58
C LEU A 547 8.09 -20.85 35.19
N ARG A 548 7.38 -21.63 34.37
CA ARG A 548 6.64 -22.82 34.81
C ARG A 548 7.57 -23.83 35.50
N VAL A 549 8.67 -24.20 34.84
CA VAL A 549 9.60 -25.23 35.34
C VAL A 549 10.35 -24.76 36.59
N SER A 550 10.70 -23.48 36.66
CA SER A 550 11.60 -22.97 37.71
C SER A 550 10.88 -22.40 38.92
N ALA A 551 9.72 -21.75 38.74
CA ALA A 551 8.99 -21.06 39.81
C ALA A 551 7.68 -21.74 40.20
N VAL A 552 6.92 -22.24 39.22
CA VAL A 552 5.57 -22.79 39.48
C VAL A 552 5.63 -24.25 39.92
N LYS A 553 6.14 -25.13 39.06
CA LYS A 553 6.12 -26.58 39.27
C LYS A 553 6.78 -27.03 40.58
N PRO A 554 7.96 -26.51 40.99
CA PRO A 554 8.62 -26.93 42.23
C PRO A 554 7.84 -26.52 43.49
N ARG A 555 7.04 -25.44 43.42
CA ARG A 555 6.21 -24.98 44.53
C ARG A 555 4.86 -25.71 44.58
N VAL A 556 4.21 -25.83 43.43
CA VAL A 556 2.90 -26.49 43.30
C VAL A 556 2.99 -27.98 43.64
N THR A 557 4.06 -28.66 43.23
CA THR A 557 4.17 -30.13 43.41
C THR A 557 4.06 -30.55 44.88
N PRO A 558 4.85 -30.02 45.84
CA PRO A 558 4.69 -30.33 47.26
C PRO A 558 3.33 -29.94 47.85
N TRP A 559 2.77 -28.78 47.45
CA TRP A 559 1.47 -28.32 47.96
C TRP A 559 0.33 -29.25 47.56
N VAL A 560 0.35 -29.74 46.33
CA VAL A 560 -0.65 -30.70 45.85
C VAL A 560 -0.36 -32.11 46.38
N ASP A 561 0.91 -32.49 46.56
CA ASP A 561 1.29 -33.80 47.12
C ASP A 561 0.88 -33.97 48.59
N ALA A 562 0.65 -32.88 49.32
CA ALA A 562 0.07 -32.91 50.66
C ALA A 562 -1.29 -33.64 50.70
N PHE A 563 -2.01 -33.69 49.56
CA PHE A 563 -3.25 -34.46 49.43
C PHE A 563 -3.06 -35.96 49.69
N LEU A 564 -1.87 -36.53 49.38
CA LEU A 564 -1.58 -37.94 49.66
C LEU A 564 -1.56 -38.27 51.17
N SER A 565 -1.43 -37.26 52.02
CA SER A 565 -1.45 -37.41 53.48
C SER A 565 -2.83 -37.16 54.10
N VAL A 566 -3.82 -36.79 53.29
CA VAL A 566 -5.21 -36.58 53.73
C VAL A 566 -5.92 -37.94 53.74
N ASP A 567 -6.61 -38.26 54.82
CA ASP A 567 -7.48 -39.43 54.85
C ASP A 567 -8.80 -39.14 54.13
N HIS A 568 -9.17 -40.02 53.21
CA HIS A 568 -10.39 -39.90 52.42
C HIS A 568 -11.47 -40.94 52.81
N HIS A 569 -11.26 -41.65 53.93
CA HIS A 569 -12.25 -42.56 54.51
C HIS A 569 -13.02 -41.85 55.62
N ILE A 570 -13.98 -41.04 55.21
CA ILE A 570 -14.63 -40.06 56.09
C ILE A 570 -15.92 -40.64 56.67
N ASN A 571 -16.09 -40.55 58.00
CA ASN A 571 -17.32 -40.91 58.71
C ASN A 571 -18.27 -39.70 58.85
N GLU A 572 -19.51 -39.90 59.29
CA GLU A 572 -20.50 -38.80 59.42
C GLU A 572 -20.02 -37.68 60.38
N ASP A 573 -19.35 -38.03 61.48
CA ASP A 573 -18.78 -37.05 62.42
C ASP A 573 -17.62 -36.24 61.80
N ASP A 574 -16.86 -36.84 60.88
CA ASP A 574 -15.75 -36.20 60.19
C ASP A 574 -16.25 -35.32 59.03
N LEU A 575 -17.38 -35.67 58.41
CA LEU A 575 -18.05 -34.85 57.41
C LEU A 575 -18.53 -33.52 58.01
N LEU A 576 -19.13 -33.56 59.20
CA LEU A 576 -19.55 -32.36 59.94
C LEU A 576 -18.37 -31.46 60.32
N ARG A 577 -17.22 -32.05 60.68
CA ARG A 577 -15.99 -31.29 60.95
C ARG A 577 -15.41 -30.66 59.68
N TYR A 578 -15.47 -31.38 58.57
CA TYR A 578 -15.01 -30.89 57.28
C TYR A 578 -15.88 -29.74 56.74
N GLU A 579 -17.18 -29.71 57.06
CA GLU A 579 -18.05 -28.58 56.74
C GLU A 579 -17.64 -27.27 57.43
N THR A 580 -16.95 -27.36 58.57
CA THR A 580 -16.43 -26.20 59.31
C THR A 580 -14.98 -25.84 58.99
N GLU A 581 -14.13 -26.82 58.69
CA GLU A 581 -12.72 -26.63 58.38
C GLU A 581 -12.41 -27.37 57.08
N GLU A 582 -12.12 -26.67 55.98
CA GLU A 582 -11.69 -27.27 54.70
C GLU A 582 -10.15 -27.17 54.55
N PRO A 583 -9.35 -27.88 55.37
CA PRO A 583 -7.96 -27.52 55.62
C PRO A 583 -7.07 -27.64 54.37
N PHE A 584 -7.27 -28.66 53.54
CA PHE A 584 -6.43 -28.90 52.37
C PHE A 584 -6.65 -27.83 51.28
N VAL A 585 -7.89 -27.71 50.79
CA VAL A 585 -8.20 -26.80 49.68
C VAL A 585 -8.00 -25.33 50.07
N GLN A 586 -8.31 -24.93 51.30
CA GLN A 586 -8.06 -23.56 51.76
C GLN A 586 -6.56 -23.27 51.86
N THR A 587 -5.76 -24.20 52.39
CA THR A 587 -4.30 -24.06 52.44
C THR A 587 -3.70 -24.01 51.03
N LEU A 588 -4.19 -24.85 50.11
CA LEU A 588 -3.76 -24.83 48.72
C LEU A 588 -4.10 -23.49 48.05
N ILE A 589 -5.34 -22.99 48.20
CA ILE A 589 -5.76 -21.69 47.66
C ILE A 589 -4.88 -20.56 48.23
N MET A 590 -4.64 -20.54 49.53
CA MET A 590 -3.79 -19.54 50.19
C MET A 590 -2.35 -19.55 49.62
N ASN A 591 -1.76 -20.73 49.42
CA ASN A 591 -0.43 -20.86 48.83
C ASN A 591 -0.39 -20.41 47.36
N LEU A 592 -1.42 -20.75 46.58
CA LEU A 592 -1.56 -20.32 45.19
C LEU A 592 -1.75 -18.80 45.09
N GLU A 593 -2.54 -18.21 45.98
CA GLU A 593 -2.72 -16.77 46.06
C GLU A 593 -1.42 -16.06 46.40
N GLY A 594 -0.70 -16.52 47.42
CA GLY A 594 0.61 -15.98 47.79
C GLY A 594 1.61 -16.09 46.63
N LEU A 595 1.57 -17.17 45.84
CA LEU A 595 2.42 -17.30 44.65
C LEU A 595 2.07 -16.26 43.59
N LEU A 596 0.79 -16.12 43.24
CA LEU A 596 0.32 -15.23 42.18
C LEU A 596 0.53 -13.76 42.53
N GLN A 597 0.36 -13.37 43.80
CA GLN A 597 0.60 -11.99 44.24
C GLN A 597 2.04 -11.52 44.01
N ASN A 598 3.02 -12.42 44.05
CA ASN A 598 4.43 -12.07 43.75
C ASN A 598 4.64 -11.64 42.28
N PHE A 599 3.73 -12.01 41.38
CA PHE A 599 3.85 -11.73 39.94
C PHE A 599 2.87 -10.66 39.44
N LYS A 600 1.81 -10.37 40.18
CA LYS A 600 0.69 -9.48 39.76
C LYS A 600 1.13 -8.05 39.46
N GLY A 601 2.11 -7.52 40.18
CA GLY A 601 2.66 -6.18 39.95
C GLY A 601 3.81 -6.13 38.95
N THR A 602 4.45 -7.27 38.67
CA THR A 602 5.68 -7.34 37.88
C THR A 602 5.48 -7.80 36.45
N LEU A 603 4.42 -8.57 36.14
CA LEU A 603 4.12 -9.03 34.79
C LEU A 603 3.09 -8.15 34.10
N THR A 604 3.14 -8.11 32.76
CA THR A 604 2.06 -7.55 31.94
C THR A 604 0.77 -8.34 32.14
N THR A 605 -0.38 -7.73 31.85
CA THR A 605 -1.70 -8.37 32.00
C THR A 605 -1.81 -9.67 31.19
N SER A 606 -1.32 -9.65 29.94
CA SER A 606 -1.29 -10.81 29.03
C SER A 606 -0.41 -11.94 29.59
N ASN A 607 0.83 -11.63 30.00
CA ASN A 607 1.72 -12.65 30.57
C ASN A 607 1.24 -13.17 31.94
N TYR A 608 0.60 -12.32 32.74
CA TYR A 608 0.01 -12.73 34.01
C TYR A 608 -1.17 -13.70 33.79
N ASP A 609 -2.07 -13.38 32.86
CA ASP A 609 -3.17 -14.28 32.47
C ASP A 609 -2.65 -15.61 31.91
N ALA A 610 -1.57 -15.58 31.11
CA ALA A 610 -0.89 -16.77 30.61
C ALA A 610 -0.25 -17.60 31.74
N LEU A 611 0.37 -16.93 32.73
CA LEU A 611 0.93 -17.59 33.91
C LEU A 611 -0.15 -18.28 34.74
N ILE A 612 -1.30 -17.63 34.97
CA ILE A 612 -2.42 -18.30 35.66
C ILE A 612 -2.88 -19.51 34.86
N GLY A 613 -2.92 -19.40 33.53
CA GLY A 613 -3.21 -20.53 32.65
C GLY A 613 -2.26 -21.71 32.83
N LEU A 614 -0.97 -21.46 32.94
CA LEU A 614 0.05 -22.48 33.20
C LEU A 614 -0.06 -23.04 34.62
N LEU A 615 -0.31 -22.19 35.61
CA LEU A 615 -0.53 -22.59 37.00
C LEU A 615 -1.73 -23.53 37.12
N THR A 616 -2.88 -23.16 36.54
CA THR A 616 -4.08 -24.00 36.54
C THR A 616 -3.79 -25.36 35.90
N ALA A 617 -3.10 -25.39 34.76
CA ALA A 617 -2.78 -26.64 34.08
C ALA A 617 -1.83 -27.54 34.90
N GLU A 618 -0.84 -26.96 35.59
CA GLU A 618 0.07 -27.72 36.47
C GLU A 618 -0.66 -28.24 37.71
N VAL A 619 -1.51 -27.42 38.34
CA VAL A 619 -2.32 -27.80 39.49
C VAL A 619 -3.28 -28.94 39.12
N THR A 620 -4.04 -28.81 38.03
CA THR A 620 -5.01 -29.85 37.66
C THR A 620 -4.32 -31.15 37.24
N ALA A 621 -3.23 -31.07 36.47
CA ALA A 621 -2.48 -32.25 36.06
C ALA A 621 -1.78 -32.95 37.25
N ARG A 622 -1.30 -32.20 38.25
CA ARG A 622 -0.71 -32.80 39.45
C ARG A 622 -1.80 -33.39 40.36
N LEU A 623 -2.90 -32.69 40.55
CA LEU A 623 -4.00 -33.15 41.40
C LEU A 623 -4.62 -34.43 40.83
N GLU A 624 -4.80 -34.53 39.51
CA GLU A 624 -5.28 -35.76 38.86
C GLU A 624 -4.36 -36.96 39.16
N LYS A 625 -3.04 -36.77 39.09
CA LYS A 625 -2.05 -37.83 39.39
C LYS A 625 -2.06 -38.24 40.85
N VAL A 626 -2.34 -37.31 41.75
CA VAL A 626 -2.35 -37.54 43.19
C VAL A 626 -3.65 -38.22 43.61
N VAL A 627 -4.80 -37.76 43.11
CA VAL A 627 -6.12 -38.41 43.30
C VAL A 627 -6.10 -39.86 42.81
N LEU A 628 -5.49 -40.14 41.67
CA LEU A 628 -5.38 -41.51 41.11
C LEU A 628 -4.48 -42.46 41.92
N LYS A 629 -3.82 -41.99 42.98
CA LYS A 629 -3.03 -42.80 43.92
C LYS A 629 -3.72 -42.98 45.28
N SER A 630 -4.83 -42.30 45.52
CA SER A 630 -5.60 -42.36 46.76
C SER A 630 -6.77 -43.35 46.64
N THR A 631 -7.31 -43.79 47.78
CA THR A 631 -8.54 -44.58 47.88
C THR A 631 -9.63 -43.78 48.58
N PHE A 632 -10.89 -44.00 48.25
CA PHE A 632 -12.02 -43.18 48.71
C PHE A 632 -13.19 -44.03 49.20
N ASN A 633 -13.99 -43.47 50.11
CA ASN A 633 -15.39 -43.87 50.30
C ASN A 633 -16.33 -42.81 49.66
N ARG A 634 -17.65 -43.01 49.69
CA ARG A 634 -18.62 -42.05 49.11
C ARG A 634 -18.47 -40.63 49.67
N ALA A 635 -18.33 -40.49 51.00
CA ALA A 635 -18.19 -39.20 51.66
C ALA A 635 -16.89 -38.48 51.24
N GLY A 636 -15.79 -39.21 51.12
CA GLY A 636 -14.52 -38.70 50.58
C GLY A 636 -14.63 -38.24 49.12
N GLY A 637 -15.41 -38.93 48.30
CA GLY A 637 -15.72 -38.50 46.93
C GLY A 637 -16.54 -37.21 46.85
N LEU A 638 -17.51 -37.02 47.74
CA LEU A 638 -18.30 -35.79 47.85
C LEU A 638 -17.45 -34.60 48.31
N ILE A 639 -16.53 -34.83 49.25
CA ILE A 639 -15.58 -33.82 49.71
C ILE A 639 -14.62 -33.42 48.58
N LEU A 640 -14.06 -34.39 47.85
CA LEU A 640 -13.21 -34.13 46.70
C LEU A 640 -13.93 -33.28 45.62
N ASP A 641 -15.21 -33.58 45.36
CA ASP A 641 -16.02 -32.77 44.44
C ASP A 641 -16.20 -31.32 44.94
N LYS A 642 -16.41 -31.13 46.25
CA LYS A 642 -16.47 -29.80 46.87
C LYS A 642 -15.13 -29.08 46.75
N GLU A 643 -14.00 -29.73 47.04
CA GLU A 643 -12.66 -29.17 46.92
C GLU A 643 -12.33 -28.72 45.49
N ILE A 644 -12.64 -29.57 44.51
CA ILE A 644 -12.43 -29.26 43.09
C ILE A 644 -13.29 -28.07 42.67
N ARG A 645 -14.55 -27.98 43.13
CA ARG A 645 -15.42 -26.83 42.88
C ARG A 645 -14.90 -25.55 43.52
N SER A 646 -14.45 -25.60 44.78
CA SER A 646 -13.86 -24.46 45.49
C SER A 646 -12.58 -23.95 44.78
N LEU A 647 -11.69 -24.86 44.39
CA LEU A 647 -10.46 -24.53 43.67
C LEU A 647 -10.75 -23.96 42.26
N ALA A 648 -11.71 -24.55 41.54
CA ALA A 648 -12.15 -24.04 40.24
C ALA A 648 -12.80 -22.66 40.36
N SER A 649 -13.60 -22.42 41.41
CA SER A 649 -14.22 -21.12 41.68
C SER A 649 -13.17 -20.05 41.98
N TYR A 650 -12.15 -20.37 42.78
CA TYR A 650 -11.04 -19.46 43.05
C TYR A 650 -10.28 -19.09 41.77
N LEU A 651 -9.84 -20.09 41.00
CA LEU A 651 -9.09 -19.83 39.77
C LEU A 651 -9.94 -19.11 38.72
N ALA A 652 -11.23 -19.42 38.62
CA ALA A 652 -12.17 -18.69 37.78
C ALA A 652 -12.34 -17.23 38.19
N ALA A 653 -12.26 -16.91 39.49
CA ALA A 653 -12.34 -15.54 39.98
C ALA A 653 -11.06 -14.72 39.70
N VAL A 654 -9.92 -15.39 39.57
CA VAL A 654 -8.61 -14.74 39.33
C VAL A 654 -8.31 -14.60 37.84
N THR A 655 -8.91 -15.40 36.96
CA THR A 655 -8.71 -15.34 35.50
C THR A 655 -9.83 -14.63 34.75
N SER A 656 -9.49 -14.04 33.59
CA SER A 656 -10.45 -13.47 32.63
C SER A 656 -11.20 -14.51 31.77
N TRP A 657 -10.73 -15.76 31.72
CA TRP A 657 -11.25 -16.83 30.85
C TRP A 657 -11.80 -18.03 31.65
N SER A 658 -12.57 -18.90 31.00
CA SER A 658 -13.21 -20.03 31.66
C SER A 658 -12.22 -21.16 31.97
N VAL A 659 -12.07 -21.50 33.26
CA VAL A 659 -11.26 -22.64 33.71
C VAL A 659 -11.96 -24.00 33.56
N ARG A 660 -13.25 -24.02 33.15
CA ARG A 660 -14.08 -25.24 33.09
C ARG A 660 -13.43 -26.36 32.29
N ASP A 661 -12.83 -26.04 31.16
CA ASP A 661 -12.17 -27.00 30.28
C ASP A 661 -11.01 -27.73 30.99
N LYS A 662 -10.19 -26.98 31.73
CA LYS A 662 -9.01 -27.50 32.44
C LYS A 662 -9.38 -28.37 33.64
N PHE A 663 -10.55 -28.13 34.24
CA PHE A 663 -11.08 -28.91 35.37
C PHE A 663 -11.98 -30.06 34.95
N ALA A 664 -12.42 -30.14 33.69
CA ALA A 664 -13.43 -31.10 33.23
C ALA A 664 -13.11 -32.56 33.61
N ARG A 665 -11.86 -33.00 33.43
CA ARG A 665 -11.44 -34.36 33.79
C ARG A 665 -11.51 -34.61 35.31
N LEU A 666 -11.06 -33.64 36.12
CA LEU A 666 -11.12 -33.73 37.58
C LEU A 666 -12.56 -33.75 38.08
N THR A 667 -13.43 -32.91 37.54
CA THR A 667 -14.87 -32.92 37.87
C THR A 667 -15.52 -34.25 37.51
N GLN A 668 -15.17 -34.85 36.36
CA GLN A 668 -15.66 -36.17 35.97
C GLN A 668 -15.14 -37.27 36.92
N ILE A 669 -13.85 -37.22 37.31
CA ILE A 669 -13.28 -38.13 38.32
C ILE A 669 -14.05 -38.01 39.65
N ALA A 670 -14.29 -36.79 40.13
CA ALA A 670 -15.03 -36.55 41.37
C ALA A 670 -16.50 -36.97 41.29
N THR A 671 -17.12 -36.84 40.12
CA THR A 671 -18.47 -37.34 39.86
C THR A 671 -18.51 -38.86 40.01
N ILE A 672 -17.58 -39.60 39.38
CA ILE A 672 -17.49 -41.07 39.51
C ILE A 672 -17.29 -41.48 40.97
N LEU A 673 -16.44 -40.76 41.70
CA LEU A 673 -16.13 -41.04 43.10
C LEU A 673 -17.23 -40.63 44.07
N SER A 674 -18.20 -39.82 43.68
CA SER A 674 -19.32 -39.37 44.54
C SER A 674 -20.64 -40.10 44.31
N VAL A 675 -20.74 -40.92 43.26
CA VAL A 675 -21.93 -41.71 42.91
C VAL A 675 -22.35 -42.65 44.04
N GLU A 676 -23.67 -42.80 44.23
CA GLU A 676 -24.25 -43.64 45.27
C GLU A 676 -24.27 -45.12 44.87
N LYS A 677 -24.65 -45.42 43.63
CA LYS A 677 -24.74 -46.79 43.10
C LYS A 677 -23.94 -46.97 41.81
N ILE A 678 -23.26 -48.11 41.69
CA ILE A 678 -22.40 -48.41 40.52
C ILE A 678 -23.21 -48.36 39.21
N GLU A 679 -24.51 -48.72 39.25
CA GLU A 679 -25.39 -48.70 38.08
C GLU A 679 -25.62 -47.29 37.52
N GLU A 680 -25.60 -46.25 38.36
CA GLU A 680 -25.80 -44.84 37.95
C GLU A 680 -24.65 -44.34 37.07
N LEU A 681 -23.47 -44.97 37.12
CA LEU A 681 -22.33 -44.60 36.28
C LEU A 681 -22.61 -44.80 34.78
N ALA A 682 -23.49 -45.73 34.41
CA ALA A 682 -23.87 -45.96 33.02
C ALA A 682 -24.67 -44.78 32.44
N ASP A 683 -25.43 -44.07 33.27
CA ASP A 683 -26.22 -42.91 32.87
C ASP A 683 -25.34 -41.65 32.68
N TYR A 684 -24.27 -41.52 33.47
CA TYR A 684 -23.31 -40.42 33.33
C TYR A 684 -22.29 -40.62 32.19
N CYS A 685 -21.92 -41.86 31.88
CA CYS A 685 -20.87 -42.20 30.92
C CYS A 685 -21.39 -42.64 29.53
N GLY A 686 -22.72 -42.67 29.33
CA GLY A 686 -23.34 -43.17 28.11
C GLY A 686 -23.05 -42.33 26.86
N ALA A 687 -23.36 -42.88 25.67
CA ALA A 687 -23.07 -42.28 24.37
C ALA A 687 -23.72 -40.89 24.13
N ASP A 688 -24.74 -40.53 24.91
CA ASP A 688 -25.44 -39.24 24.85
C ASP A 688 -24.86 -38.17 25.81
N ALA A 689 -23.80 -38.48 26.58
CA ALA A 689 -23.16 -37.55 27.50
C ALA A 689 -22.31 -36.51 26.76
N ILE A 690 -22.89 -35.33 26.51
CA ILE A 690 -22.18 -34.20 25.91
C ILE A 690 -21.00 -33.80 26.81
N ALA A 691 -19.77 -33.94 26.28
CA ALA A 691 -18.49 -33.53 26.88
C ALA A 691 -17.80 -34.50 27.88
N TRP A 692 -18.12 -35.79 27.89
CA TRP A 692 -17.35 -36.79 28.66
C TRP A 692 -15.93 -37.01 28.08
N ARG A 693 -14.87 -36.94 28.91
CA ARG A 693 -13.46 -37.01 28.48
C ARG A 693 -12.71 -38.26 28.93
N LEU A 694 -13.28 -39.03 29.84
CA LEU A 694 -12.64 -40.22 30.39
C LEU A 694 -13.01 -41.45 29.54
N THR A 695 -12.02 -42.26 29.22
CA THR A 695 -12.24 -43.53 28.52
C THR A 695 -12.93 -44.54 29.44
N PRO A 696 -13.68 -45.52 28.90
CA PRO A 696 -14.31 -46.57 29.70
C PRO A 696 -13.33 -47.35 30.60
N ALA A 697 -12.07 -47.50 30.16
CA ALA A 697 -11.01 -48.11 30.96
C ALA A 697 -10.59 -47.22 32.16
N GLU A 698 -10.46 -45.91 31.95
CA GLU A 698 -10.21 -44.95 33.04
C GLU A 698 -11.37 -44.92 34.03
N VAL A 699 -12.63 -44.93 33.56
CA VAL A 699 -13.81 -44.95 34.45
C VAL A 699 -13.80 -46.18 35.35
N ARG A 700 -13.55 -47.39 34.81
CA ARG A 700 -13.44 -48.61 35.63
C ARG A 700 -12.29 -48.53 36.63
N ARG A 701 -11.15 -47.97 36.23
CA ARG A 701 -10.00 -47.76 37.13
C ARG A 701 -10.35 -46.81 38.26
N ILE A 702 -11.00 -45.68 37.96
CA ILE A 702 -11.41 -44.68 38.95
C ILE A 702 -12.46 -45.27 39.90
N ALA A 703 -13.45 -45.98 39.37
CA ALA A 703 -14.47 -46.67 40.16
C ALA A 703 -13.86 -47.73 41.10
N SER A 704 -12.77 -48.39 40.70
CA SER A 704 -12.06 -49.35 41.57
C SER A 704 -11.33 -48.72 42.76
N MET A 705 -11.21 -47.38 42.82
CA MET A 705 -10.64 -46.66 43.96
C MET A 705 -11.65 -46.49 45.11
N ARG A 706 -12.93 -46.77 44.88
CA ARG A 706 -13.99 -46.80 45.90
C ARG A 706 -13.96 -48.12 46.66
N ILE A 707 -13.63 -48.06 47.96
CA ILE A 707 -13.49 -49.27 48.81
C ILE A 707 -14.82 -49.99 49.08
N ASP A 708 -15.93 -49.28 48.93
CA ASP A 708 -17.30 -49.75 49.13
C ASP A 708 -17.88 -50.45 47.90
N PHE A 709 -17.24 -50.32 46.73
CA PHE A 709 -17.65 -51.00 45.51
C PHE A 709 -17.02 -52.39 45.41
N ARG A 710 -17.86 -53.40 45.10
CA ARG A 710 -17.36 -54.76 44.90
C ARG A 710 -16.58 -54.84 43.58
N PRO A 711 -15.38 -55.46 43.54
CA PRO A 711 -14.57 -55.55 42.33
C PRO A 711 -15.25 -56.28 41.17
N GLU A 712 -16.19 -57.18 41.46
CA GLU A 712 -16.97 -57.90 40.45
C GLU A 712 -18.00 -57.00 39.75
N ASP A 713 -18.61 -56.08 40.49
CA ASP A 713 -19.65 -55.17 39.99
C ASP A 713 -19.02 -54.10 39.09
N VAL A 714 -17.83 -53.60 39.44
CA VAL A 714 -17.03 -52.70 38.60
C VAL A 714 -16.61 -53.37 37.27
N LYS A 715 -16.33 -54.68 37.29
CA LYS A 715 -15.99 -55.44 36.06
C LYS A 715 -17.20 -55.73 35.18
N ARG A 716 -18.39 -55.85 35.76
CA ARG A 716 -19.66 -56.12 35.04
C ARG A 716 -20.32 -54.86 34.45
N LEU A 717 -19.83 -53.68 34.83
CA LEU A 717 -20.30 -52.39 34.32
C LEU A 717 -20.17 -52.31 32.79
N LYS A 718 -21.32 -52.11 32.11
CA LYS A 718 -21.38 -51.85 30.67
C LYS A 718 -21.34 -50.33 30.46
N LEU A 719 -20.21 -49.84 29.96
CA LEU A 719 -19.93 -48.44 29.65
C LEU A 719 -19.84 -48.24 28.15
#